data_AF-A0A6T6TMA8-F1
#
_entry.id   AF-A0A6T6TMA8-F1
#
_cell.length_a   1.000
_cell.length_b   1.000
_cell.length_c   1.000
_cell.angle_alpha   90.00
_cell.angle_beta   90.00
_cell.angle_gamma   90.00
#
_symmetry.space_group_name_H-M   'P 1'
#
loop_
_entity.id
_entity.type
_entity.pdbx_description
1 polymer ?
#
loop_
_entity_poly.entity_id
_entity_poly.type
_entity_poly.pdbx_seq_one_letter_code
_entity_poly.pdbx_strand_id
1 'polypeptide(L)'
;TSTQRTKTGRTVTRKIPRAANAYLLFYERVYREPEVSKGPMSPSSPKTPTSMKKTHERPLPPDSPKPYEDIRLRVDVSPPESKSHSKDSDGKGKQMPEPPKVKPMDEEELAAESSPIIKVKGLERKREKKHFGTMPPKIYDQVFHSNMCFLRNRYLFDDDFYAFVANILKVGDTYIKNKQIAKITSLVDPSTCADHLHSIKLTTRYVLEVLVRRKKNTVLDSWMAYLKYLCAQNIPGSHWILEGLANDPISLRMLVLECHVTHARRSVCDLFSYLFTILAQHERPLYNEQMELKDSQNPKKKMYIPQSVVLRIVRHLQGFLYQDHVSRCWRNLEQYFHLLLNFARLGKSERNFLMENSLLWRLVDFFLGNDSPYAQQRRWEMGDEYSDPQLEHMWELLAVLACTVRTGGTEIPPTQIDEPRELHQEARNILLDIRFLNRIIAQAQNTEATIRLFKHWTWENAPVNKWFCSIFQKVVCDTNYDACDPLYTLLDAVLQIKDSLQEERVAMYLNSSDGLMEKAYRFRRDYPLFTYLCIKKLMELAAISDTAAGRYLAENKRDLQWVESWLPSHIENSMDDSHAKNDMTLDRQVSAMEMLESVKAFLLGEEDDMALDETASEEPTNPPMSAGSEGEGVNGLTQNPDTKTSTV
;
A
#
# COMPACT_ATOMS: atom_id res chain seq x y z
N THR A 1 7.94 -40.82 -22.65
CA THR A 1 8.60 -42.15 -22.58
C THR A 1 8.58 -42.72 -23.97
N SER A 2 9.74 -43.00 -24.57
CA SER A 2 9.85 -43.62 -25.90
C SER A 2 10.68 -44.89 -25.76
N THR A 3 10.13 -46.00 -26.23
CA THR A 3 10.76 -47.32 -26.20
C THR A 3 11.20 -47.65 -27.62
N GLN A 4 12.52 -47.74 -27.87
CA GLN A 4 13.04 -48.27 -29.13
C GLN A 4 13.66 -49.66 -28.89
N ARG A 5 13.25 -50.63 -29.71
CA ARG A 5 13.82 -51.97 -29.77
C ARG A 5 15.02 -51.95 -30.73
N THR A 6 16.22 -52.29 -30.26
CA THR A 6 17.37 -52.56 -31.13
C THR A 6 17.38 -54.03 -31.55
N LYS A 7 18.00 -54.32 -32.71
CA LYS A 7 18.04 -55.64 -33.39
C LYS A 7 18.77 -56.76 -32.62
N THR A 8 19.12 -56.58 -31.35
CA THR A 8 19.75 -57.61 -30.49
C THR A 8 19.03 -57.83 -29.15
N GLY A 9 17.75 -57.44 -29.04
CA GLY A 9 16.85 -58.00 -28.02
C GLY A 9 17.10 -57.59 -26.56
N ARG A 10 17.89 -56.56 -26.27
CA ARG A 10 17.98 -55.98 -24.91
C ARG A 10 17.36 -54.58 -24.84
N THR A 11 16.32 -54.45 -24.02
CA THR A 11 15.62 -53.19 -23.75
C THR A 11 16.40 -52.38 -22.70
N VAL A 12 16.88 -51.19 -23.05
CA VAL A 12 17.48 -50.25 -22.09
C VAL A 12 16.57 -49.04 -21.95
N THR A 13 15.97 -48.86 -20.78
CA THR A 13 15.14 -47.70 -20.41
C THR A 13 16.03 -46.56 -19.94
N ARG A 14 16.26 -45.55 -20.80
CA ARG A 14 16.83 -44.26 -20.37
C ARG A 14 15.71 -43.28 -20.00
N LYS A 15 15.64 -42.86 -18.73
CA LYS A 15 14.88 -41.68 -18.32
C LYS A 15 15.66 -40.44 -18.76
N ILE A 16 15.18 -39.74 -19.78
CA ILE A 16 15.68 -38.42 -20.15
C ILE A 16 14.94 -37.38 -19.28
N PRO A 17 15.63 -36.60 -18.43
CA PRO A 17 14.99 -35.51 -17.71
C PRO A 17 14.53 -34.45 -18.72
N ARG A 18 13.24 -34.05 -18.65
CA ARG A 18 12.71 -32.93 -19.41
C ARG A 18 13.34 -31.64 -18.87
N ALA A 19 14.48 -31.24 -19.43
CA ALA A 19 14.96 -29.87 -19.30
C ALA A 19 14.03 -28.96 -20.10
N ALA A 20 13.36 -28.03 -19.42
CA ALA A 20 12.60 -26.96 -20.04
C ALA A 20 13.56 -25.96 -20.70
N ASN A 21 14.14 -26.36 -21.84
CA ASN A 21 14.91 -25.49 -22.71
C ASN A 21 13.94 -24.75 -23.63
N ALA A 22 14.10 -23.43 -23.76
CA ALA A 22 13.33 -22.58 -24.68
C ALA A 22 13.33 -23.08 -26.15
N TYR A 23 14.28 -23.94 -26.48
CA TYR A 23 14.42 -24.63 -27.77
C TYR A 23 13.24 -25.55 -28.14
N LEU A 24 12.48 -26.08 -27.16
CA LEU A 24 11.36 -27.00 -27.40
C LEU A 24 9.99 -26.30 -27.54
N LEU A 25 9.79 -25.18 -26.85
CA LEU A 25 8.50 -24.44 -26.87
C LEU A 25 8.20 -23.78 -28.22
N PHE A 26 9.23 -23.45 -28.99
CA PHE A 26 9.05 -22.88 -30.33
C PHE A 26 8.56 -23.93 -31.34
N TYR A 27 9.01 -25.18 -31.23
CA TYR A 27 8.61 -26.25 -32.15
C TYR A 27 7.23 -26.85 -31.83
N GLU A 28 6.78 -26.85 -30.58
CA GLU A 28 5.40 -27.25 -30.22
C GLU A 28 4.33 -26.30 -30.75
N ARG A 29 4.69 -25.03 -31.04
CA ARG A 29 3.75 -24.03 -31.59
C ARG A 29 3.66 -24.02 -33.12
N VAL A 30 4.66 -24.54 -33.82
CA VAL A 30 4.78 -24.41 -35.29
C VAL A 30 4.29 -25.67 -36.03
N TYR A 31 4.10 -26.80 -35.35
CA TYR A 31 3.69 -28.08 -35.97
C TYR A 31 2.31 -28.61 -35.55
N ARG A 32 1.31 -27.75 -35.32
CA ARG A 32 -0.10 -28.15 -35.47
C ARG A 32 -0.65 -27.56 -36.75
N GLU A 33 -0.57 -28.31 -37.84
CA GLU A 33 -1.42 -28.06 -39.00
C GLU A 33 -2.86 -28.52 -38.71
N PRO A 34 -3.87 -27.84 -39.28
CA PRO A 34 -5.28 -28.19 -39.11
C PRO A 34 -5.64 -29.43 -39.93
N GLU A 35 -6.36 -30.38 -39.33
CA GLU A 35 -6.94 -31.50 -40.06
C GLU A 35 -7.97 -30.98 -41.09
N VAL A 36 -7.61 -31.03 -42.37
CA VAL A 36 -8.54 -30.84 -43.49
C VAL A 36 -9.23 -32.18 -43.75
N SER A 37 -10.49 -32.31 -43.31
CA SER A 37 -11.34 -33.42 -43.70
C SER A 37 -11.92 -33.18 -45.10
N LYS A 38 -11.69 -34.14 -46.01
CA LYS A 38 -12.36 -34.22 -47.31
C LYS A 38 -13.83 -34.59 -47.07
N GLY A 39 -14.76 -33.81 -47.62
CA GLY A 39 -16.19 -34.11 -47.53
C GLY A 39 -16.62 -35.31 -48.39
N PRO A 40 -17.86 -35.79 -48.22
CA PRO A 40 -18.61 -36.43 -49.28
C PRO A 40 -19.90 -35.66 -49.65
N MET A 41 -20.40 -35.98 -50.84
CA MET A 41 -21.53 -35.41 -51.57
C MET A 41 -22.88 -35.44 -50.82
N SER A 42 -23.75 -34.47 -51.14
CA SER A 42 -25.21 -34.42 -50.88
C SER A 42 -25.99 -35.26 -51.92
N PRO A 43 -27.34 -35.50 -51.87
CA PRO A 43 -28.39 -34.76 -51.13
C PRO A 43 -29.57 -35.58 -50.51
N SER A 44 -30.36 -34.97 -49.63
CA SER A 44 -31.84 -35.00 -49.60
C SER A 44 -32.43 -34.25 -48.41
N SER A 45 -33.50 -33.49 -48.66
CA SER A 45 -34.40 -32.81 -47.72
C SER A 45 -35.71 -33.63 -47.58
N PRO A 46 -36.78 -33.22 -46.86
CA PRO A 46 -36.97 -32.16 -45.84
C PRO A 46 -37.72 -32.65 -44.56
N LYS A 47 -37.80 -31.79 -43.51
CA LYS A 47 -39.03 -31.47 -42.71
C LYS A 47 -38.73 -30.54 -41.51
N THR A 48 -39.36 -29.37 -41.52
CA THR A 48 -39.66 -28.44 -40.40
C THR A 48 -40.97 -28.87 -39.69
N PRO A 49 -41.51 -28.18 -38.64
CA PRO A 49 -41.04 -27.03 -37.83
C PRO A 49 -41.09 -27.31 -36.29
N THR A 50 -40.66 -26.43 -35.36
CA THR A 50 -41.52 -25.39 -34.71
C THR A 50 -40.73 -24.53 -33.70
N SER A 51 -40.76 -23.19 -33.87
CA SER A 51 -40.93 -22.08 -32.89
C SER A 51 -40.16 -22.08 -31.54
N MET A 52 -39.61 -21.01 -30.95
CA MET A 52 -39.89 -19.56 -30.87
C MET A 52 -38.75 -19.04 -29.91
N LYS A 53 -37.97 -17.97 -30.12
CA LYS A 53 -38.23 -16.54 -29.82
C LYS A 53 -36.91 -15.75 -29.99
N LYS A 54 -37.04 -14.50 -30.42
CA LYS A 54 -36.00 -13.50 -30.73
C LYS A 54 -35.40 -12.83 -29.48
N THR A 55 -34.11 -12.48 -29.54
CA THR A 55 -33.53 -11.31 -28.87
C THR A 55 -32.58 -10.59 -29.82
N HIS A 56 -32.72 -9.26 -29.85
CA HIS A 56 -32.04 -8.32 -30.74
C HIS A 56 -30.54 -8.16 -30.43
N GLU A 57 -29.79 -7.96 -31.51
CA GLU A 57 -28.35 -7.71 -31.62
C GLU A 57 -27.92 -6.36 -31.02
N ARG A 58 -26.73 -6.33 -30.41
CA ARG A 58 -25.92 -5.13 -30.11
C ARG A 58 -24.63 -5.22 -30.95
N PRO A 59 -24.09 -4.11 -31.49
CA PRO A 59 -23.01 -4.16 -32.48
C PRO A 59 -21.67 -4.62 -31.88
N LEU A 60 -20.94 -5.40 -32.67
CA LEU A 60 -19.55 -5.81 -32.43
C LEU A 60 -18.62 -4.58 -32.34
N PRO A 61 -17.75 -4.49 -31.32
CA PRO A 61 -16.67 -3.51 -31.31
C PRO A 61 -15.48 -3.99 -32.17
N PRO A 62 -14.70 -3.06 -32.76
CA PRO A 62 -13.61 -3.40 -33.66
C PRO A 62 -12.39 -3.99 -32.92
N ASP A 63 -11.69 -4.83 -33.67
CA ASP A 63 -10.42 -5.50 -33.42
C ASP A 63 -9.53 -5.02 -32.26
N SER A 64 -9.23 -5.98 -31.38
CA SER A 64 -8.13 -5.98 -30.43
C SER A 64 -6.75 -5.81 -31.12
N PRO A 65 -5.86 -4.90 -30.66
CA PRO A 65 -4.45 -5.00 -30.95
C PRO A 65 -3.76 -5.93 -29.94
N LYS A 66 -2.91 -6.81 -30.49
CA LYS A 66 -2.07 -7.79 -29.79
C LYS A 66 -1.04 -7.12 -28.84
N PRO A 67 -0.61 -7.77 -27.75
CA PRO A 67 0.45 -7.26 -26.89
C PRO A 67 1.85 -7.66 -27.38
N TYR A 68 2.86 -6.89 -26.96
CA TYR A 68 4.32 -7.01 -27.15
C TYR A 68 4.94 -6.23 -28.33
N GLU A 69 5.35 -5.00 -28.06
CA GLU A 69 6.56 -4.41 -28.65
C GLU A 69 7.60 -4.19 -27.54
N ASP A 70 8.67 -4.99 -27.59
CA ASP A 70 9.94 -4.72 -26.90
C ASP A 70 10.60 -3.50 -27.57
N ILE A 71 10.53 -2.33 -26.94
CA ILE A 71 11.29 -1.16 -27.38
C ILE A 71 12.73 -1.34 -26.93
N ARG A 72 13.57 -1.73 -27.89
CA ARG A 72 15.02 -1.72 -27.81
C ARG A 72 15.53 -0.30 -27.54
N LEU A 73 16.43 -0.17 -26.56
CA LEU A 73 17.31 0.99 -26.41
C LEU A 73 18.11 1.18 -27.71
N ARG A 74 17.77 2.20 -28.50
CA ARG A 74 18.64 2.72 -29.56
C ARG A 74 19.69 3.62 -28.90
N VAL A 75 20.94 3.20 -28.97
CA VAL A 75 22.09 4.09 -28.80
C VAL A 75 22.43 4.57 -30.22
N ASP A 76 21.92 5.75 -30.59
CA ASP A 76 22.31 6.40 -31.83
C ASP A 76 23.67 7.08 -31.61
N VAL A 77 24.73 6.51 -32.17
CA VAL A 77 26.00 7.21 -32.41
C VAL A 77 26.08 7.46 -33.90
N SER A 78 26.01 8.73 -34.29
CA SER A 78 26.41 9.18 -35.62
C SER A 78 27.35 10.37 -35.46
N PRO A 79 28.52 10.37 -36.13
CA PRO A 79 29.46 11.49 -36.09
C PRO A 79 29.09 12.57 -37.13
N PRO A 80 29.33 13.86 -36.87
CA PRO A 80 29.21 14.89 -37.89
C PRO A 80 30.56 15.12 -38.60
N GLU A 81 30.54 15.11 -39.93
CA GLU A 81 31.61 15.65 -40.78
C GLU A 81 31.49 17.18 -40.92
N SER A 82 32.67 17.79 -41.09
CA SER A 82 33.07 19.20 -41.12
C SER A 82 32.49 20.10 -42.23
N LYS A 83 32.46 21.43 -41.99
CA LYS A 83 33.25 22.44 -42.74
C LYS A 83 33.13 23.90 -42.21
N SER A 84 34.31 24.45 -41.86
CA SER A 84 34.87 25.82 -42.06
C SER A 84 34.02 27.09 -41.85
N HIS A 85 34.50 28.01 -40.96
CA HIS A 85 35.20 29.24 -41.37
C HIS A 85 35.76 30.08 -40.18
N SER A 86 37.07 30.35 -40.25
CA SER A 86 37.90 31.50 -39.79
C SER A 86 37.35 32.61 -38.86
N LYS A 87 38.09 32.97 -37.80
CA LYS A 87 39.03 34.13 -37.72
C LYS A 87 39.52 34.43 -36.28
N ASP A 88 40.83 34.71 -36.20
CA ASP A 88 41.58 35.67 -35.35
C ASP A 88 41.36 35.76 -33.83
N SER A 89 42.42 35.56 -33.03
CA SER A 89 43.16 36.63 -32.32
C SER A 89 44.19 36.12 -31.29
N ASP A 90 45.17 36.99 -31.06
CA ASP A 90 46.48 36.86 -30.43
C ASP A 90 46.58 36.41 -28.96
N GLY A 91 47.77 35.90 -28.58
CA GLY A 91 48.21 35.84 -27.18
C GLY A 91 49.54 35.12 -26.93
N LYS A 92 50.65 35.87 -26.95
CA LYS A 92 52.04 35.45 -26.65
C LYS A 92 52.23 34.86 -25.25
N GLY A 93 53.16 33.89 -25.10
CA GLY A 93 54.02 33.84 -23.91
C GLY A 93 54.62 32.52 -23.45
N LYS A 94 55.88 32.30 -23.85
CA LYS A 94 56.99 31.57 -23.18
C LYS A 94 57.09 30.05 -23.29
N GLN A 95 58.33 29.63 -23.59
CA GLN A 95 58.79 28.31 -24.02
C GLN A 95 60.01 27.90 -23.18
N MET A 96 60.13 26.60 -22.90
CA MET A 96 61.32 25.74 -22.65
C MET A 96 61.15 24.81 -21.42
N PRO A 97 61.78 23.62 -21.36
CA PRO A 97 62.49 22.85 -22.41
C PRO A 97 61.95 21.41 -22.62
N GLU A 98 62.18 20.84 -23.82
CA GLU A 98 61.89 19.43 -24.19
C GLU A 98 62.79 18.41 -23.48
N PRO A 99 62.27 17.20 -23.21
CA PRO A 99 63.03 15.97 -23.38
C PRO A 99 62.24 14.88 -24.17
N PRO A 100 62.86 13.73 -24.48
CA PRO A 100 63.16 13.28 -25.84
C PRO A 100 61.97 12.78 -26.68
N LYS A 101 62.10 12.89 -28.00
CA LYS A 101 61.16 12.39 -29.02
C LYS A 101 60.94 10.87 -28.92
N VAL A 102 59.75 10.47 -28.50
CA VAL A 102 59.19 9.12 -28.71
C VAL A 102 58.13 9.24 -29.81
N LYS A 103 58.22 8.38 -30.83
CA LYS A 103 57.26 8.34 -31.96
C LYS A 103 55.84 8.09 -31.41
N PRO A 104 54.78 8.73 -31.95
CA PRO A 104 53.42 8.32 -31.64
C PRO A 104 53.21 6.90 -32.15
N MET A 105 52.91 5.97 -31.24
CA MET A 105 52.31 4.67 -31.58
C MET A 105 50.86 4.90 -32.01
N ASP A 106 50.44 4.18 -33.03
CA ASP A 106 49.14 4.29 -33.66
C ASP A 106 47.98 4.06 -32.67
N GLU A 107 46.92 4.86 -32.79
CA GLU A 107 45.68 4.78 -31.98
C GLU A 107 44.91 3.44 -32.13
N GLU A 108 45.41 2.52 -32.96
CA GLU A 108 44.85 1.19 -33.18
C GLU A 108 45.25 0.17 -32.08
N GLU A 109 46.31 0.45 -31.31
CA GLU A 109 46.84 -0.49 -30.30
C GLU A 109 46.23 -0.31 -28.89
N LEU A 110 45.62 0.83 -28.59
CA LEU A 110 44.93 1.10 -27.30
C LEU A 110 43.49 0.57 -27.25
N ALA A 111 42.88 0.26 -28.39
CA ALA A 111 41.55 -0.35 -28.45
C ALA A 111 41.55 -1.87 -28.17
N ALA A 112 42.73 -2.51 -28.22
CA ALA A 112 42.86 -3.96 -28.16
C ALA A 112 42.94 -4.56 -26.74
N GLU A 113 43.13 -3.76 -25.68
CA GLU A 113 43.33 -4.28 -24.31
C GLU A 113 42.06 -4.37 -23.45
N SER A 114 40.89 -3.92 -23.94
CA SER A 114 39.64 -3.98 -23.17
C SER A 114 38.78 -5.21 -23.47
N SER A 115 39.35 -6.42 -23.41
CA SER A 115 38.66 -7.70 -23.13
C SER A 115 39.61 -8.90 -23.24
N PRO A 116 39.85 -9.70 -22.18
CA PRO A 116 40.45 -11.01 -22.34
C PRO A 116 39.35 -11.97 -22.82
N ILE A 117 39.01 -11.91 -24.11
CA ILE A 117 38.32 -13.02 -24.75
C ILE A 117 39.35 -14.15 -24.82
N ILE A 118 39.15 -15.20 -24.03
CA ILE A 118 39.82 -16.48 -24.23
C ILE A 118 39.53 -16.90 -25.68
N LYS A 119 40.50 -16.66 -26.58
CA LYS A 119 40.46 -17.16 -27.95
C LYS A 119 40.57 -18.68 -27.87
N VAL A 120 39.44 -19.37 -27.86
CA VAL A 120 39.38 -20.82 -28.10
C VAL A 120 39.71 -21.07 -29.58
N LYS A 121 41.00 -20.99 -29.93
CA LYS A 121 41.53 -21.55 -31.18
C LYS A 121 41.49 -23.07 -31.04
N GLY A 122 40.63 -23.75 -31.79
CA GLY A 122 40.69 -25.21 -31.87
C GLY A 122 39.38 -25.99 -32.07
N LEU A 123 38.26 -25.35 -32.42
CA LEU A 123 37.00 -26.05 -32.73
C LEU A 123 36.40 -25.64 -34.07
N GLU A 124 37.23 -25.44 -35.09
CA GLU A 124 36.79 -25.55 -36.49
C GLU A 124 36.79 -27.03 -36.88
N ARG A 125 35.78 -27.79 -36.43
CA ARG A 125 35.52 -29.14 -36.93
C ARG A 125 34.20 -29.18 -37.69
N LYS A 126 34.34 -29.31 -39.01
CA LYS A 126 33.37 -29.81 -40.01
C LYS A 126 31.92 -29.36 -39.80
N ARG A 127 31.53 -28.30 -40.51
CA ARG A 127 30.14 -27.94 -40.76
C ARG A 127 29.45 -29.04 -41.57
N GLU A 128 28.83 -30.01 -40.88
CA GLU A 128 27.78 -30.80 -41.52
C GLU A 128 26.58 -29.88 -41.73
N LYS A 129 26.33 -29.52 -43.00
CA LYS A 129 25.11 -28.83 -43.45
C LYS A 129 23.91 -29.74 -43.23
N LYS A 130 23.39 -29.79 -42.00
CA LYS A 130 22.01 -30.23 -41.76
C LYS A 130 21.10 -29.03 -41.95
N HIS A 131 20.18 -29.18 -42.90
CA HIS A 131 19.22 -28.22 -43.39
C HIS A 131 18.41 -27.58 -42.24
N PHE A 132 18.89 -26.45 -41.71
CA PHE A 132 18.00 -25.45 -41.14
C PHE A 132 17.64 -24.52 -42.30
N GLY A 133 16.39 -24.61 -42.76
CA GLY A 133 15.83 -23.64 -43.70
C GLY A 133 16.14 -22.23 -43.21
N THR A 134 16.60 -21.38 -44.12
CA THR A 134 17.15 -20.04 -43.89
C THR A 134 16.29 -19.24 -42.92
N MET A 135 16.65 -19.27 -41.63
CA MET A 135 16.03 -18.45 -40.61
C MET A 135 16.30 -16.98 -40.96
N PRO A 136 15.27 -16.11 -41.04
CA PRO A 136 15.46 -14.70 -41.31
C PRO A 136 16.49 -14.10 -40.33
N PRO A 137 17.46 -13.28 -40.81
CA PRO A 137 18.57 -12.79 -39.98
C PRO A 137 18.10 -12.11 -38.69
N LYS A 138 17.01 -11.33 -38.74
CA LYS A 138 16.42 -10.67 -37.57
C LYS A 138 15.96 -11.66 -36.49
N ILE A 139 15.40 -12.81 -36.89
CA ILE A 139 14.93 -13.85 -35.98
C ILE A 139 16.13 -14.62 -35.42
N TYR A 140 17.13 -14.92 -36.25
CA TYR A 140 18.37 -15.53 -35.80
C TYR A 140 19.09 -14.67 -34.76
N ASP A 141 19.24 -13.37 -35.03
CA ASP A 141 19.89 -12.43 -34.11
C ASP A 141 19.12 -12.29 -32.80
N GLN A 142 17.78 -12.26 -32.85
CA GLN A 142 16.94 -12.28 -31.64
C GLN A 142 17.15 -13.56 -30.83
N VAL A 143 17.09 -14.73 -31.47
CA VAL A 143 17.26 -16.02 -30.81
C VAL A 143 18.68 -16.17 -30.25
N PHE A 144 19.69 -15.76 -31.00
CA PHE A 144 21.08 -15.77 -30.55
C PHE A 144 21.29 -14.86 -29.34
N HIS A 145 20.77 -13.63 -29.41
CA HIS A 145 20.82 -12.68 -28.30
C HIS A 145 20.10 -13.21 -27.06
N SER A 146 18.88 -13.75 -27.21
CA SER A 146 18.14 -14.38 -26.11
C SER A 146 18.91 -15.56 -25.50
N ASN A 147 19.56 -16.39 -26.32
CA ASN A 147 20.37 -17.52 -25.84
C ASN A 147 21.63 -17.05 -25.10
N MET A 148 22.32 -16.01 -25.59
CA MET A 148 23.47 -15.42 -24.91
C MET A 148 23.06 -14.78 -23.57
N CYS A 149 21.95 -14.04 -23.53
CA CYS A 149 21.38 -13.51 -22.30
C CYS A 149 20.99 -14.62 -21.32
N PHE A 150 20.40 -15.71 -21.80
CA PHE A 150 20.06 -16.87 -20.98
C PHE A 150 21.30 -17.52 -20.36
N LEU A 151 22.35 -17.76 -21.15
CA LEU A 151 23.60 -18.34 -20.64
C LEU A 151 24.27 -17.42 -19.62
N ARG A 152 24.34 -16.11 -19.90
CA ARG A 152 24.87 -15.13 -18.94
C ARG A 152 24.07 -15.14 -17.64
N ASN A 153 22.74 -15.11 -17.73
CA ASN A 153 21.87 -15.15 -16.57
C ASN A 153 22.05 -16.44 -15.77
N ARG A 154 22.25 -17.59 -16.43
CA ARG A 154 22.52 -18.87 -15.77
C ARG A 154 23.77 -18.80 -14.89
N TYR A 155 24.86 -18.19 -15.37
CA TYR A 155 26.08 -18.03 -14.57
C TYR A 155 25.92 -17.01 -13.44
N LEU A 156 25.12 -15.95 -13.64
CA LEU A 156 24.85 -14.97 -12.60
C LEU A 156 24.07 -15.54 -11.40
N PHE A 157 23.29 -16.60 -11.61
CA PHE A 157 22.52 -17.28 -10.56
C PHE A 157 23.25 -18.48 -9.95
N ASP A 158 24.51 -18.72 -10.34
CA ASP A 158 25.35 -19.81 -9.85
C ASP A 158 25.90 -19.48 -8.44
N ASP A 159 26.01 -20.50 -7.60
CA ASP A 159 26.54 -20.35 -6.23
C ASP A 159 28.05 -20.07 -6.24
N ASP A 160 28.77 -20.45 -7.29
CA ASP A 160 30.18 -20.09 -7.49
C ASP A 160 30.33 -18.58 -7.73
N PHE A 161 29.44 -17.99 -8.54
CA PHE A 161 29.41 -16.54 -8.76
C PHE A 161 29.06 -15.80 -7.47
N TYR A 162 28.12 -16.33 -6.69
CA TYR A 162 27.82 -15.81 -5.36
C TYR A 162 29.07 -15.79 -4.46
N ALA A 163 29.80 -16.89 -4.37
CA ALA A 163 31.00 -16.99 -3.54
C ALA A 163 32.09 -16.01 -4.01
N PHE A 164 32.24 -15.85 -5.32
CA PHE A 164 33.15 -14.89 -5.92
C PHE A 164 32.84 -13.44 -5.50
N VAL A 165 31.59 -12.98 -5.67
CA VAL A 165 31.21 -11.60 -5.28
C VAL A 165 31.35 -11.41 -3.77
N ALA A 166 30.94 -12.39 -2.96
CA ALA A 166 31.10 -12.34 -1.50
C ALA A 166 32.58 -12.21 -1.08
N ASN A 167 33.48 -12.94 -1.73
CA ASN A 167 34.91 -12.89 -1.43
C ASN A 167 35.53 -11.53 -1.84
N ILE A 168 35.11 -10.95 -2.96
CA ILE A 168 35.54 -9.59 -3.35
C ILE A 168 35.14 -8.57 -2.29
N LEU A 169 33.89 -8.63 -1.81
CA LEU A 169 33.40 -7.68 -0.80
C LEU A 169 34.10 -7.87 0.55
N LYS A 170 34.40 -9.11 0.96
CA LYS A 170 35.19 -9.38 2.16
C LYS A 170 36.60 -8.80 2.07
N VAL A 171 37.27 -8.93 0.93
CA VAL A 171 38.60 -8.33 0.70
C VAL A 171 38.48 -6.81 0.81
N GLY A 172 37.47 -6.21 0.18
CA GLY A 172 37.16 -4.79 0.31
C GLY A 172 36.96 -4.34 1.76
N ASP A 173 36.16 -5.07 2.53
CA ASP A 173 35.91 -4.77 3.95
C ASP A 173 37.17 -4.87 4.80
N THR A 174 38.00 -5.89 4.59
CA THR A 174 39.27 -6.02 5.33
C THR A 174 40.22 -4.87 4.99
N TYR A 175 40.30 -4.47 3.72
CA TYR A 175 41.08 -3.31 3.29
C TYR A 175 40.60 -2.03 3.96
N ILE A 176 39.29 -1.79 3.95
CA ILE A 176 38.65 -0.63 4.58
C ILE A 176 38.92 -0.61 6.09
N LYS A 177 38.68 -1.73 6.80
CA LYS A 177 38.89 -1.83 8.25
C LYS A 177 40.35 -1.59 8.62
N ASN A 178 41.29 -2.18 7.87
CA ASN A 178 42.72 -1.99 8.10
C ASN A 178 43.14 -0.52 7.88
N LYS A 179 42.57 0.14 6.87
CA LYS A 179 42.79 1.57 6.61
C LYS A 179 42.16 2.47 7.67
N GLN A 180 40.99 2.11 8.21
CA GLN A 180 40.38 2.83 9.34
C GLN A 180 41.20 2.69 10.62
N ILE A 181 41.69 1.48 10.93
CA ILE A 181 42.57 1.23 12.08
C ILE A 181 43.87 2.04 11.94
N ALA A 182 44.47 2.09 10.76
CA ALA A 182 45.65 2.91 10.49
C ALA A 182 45.38 4.42 10.59
N LYS A 183 44.14 4.87 10.35
CA LYS A 183 43.71 6.28 10.44
C LYS A 183 43.41 6.75 11.87
N ILE A 184 43.14 5.86 12.82
CA ILE A 184 43.04 6.25 14.25
C ILE A 184 44.39 6.82 14.76
N THR A 185 45.50 6.55 14.05
CA THR A 185 46.84 7.04 14.36
C THR A 185 47.25 8.31 13.57
N SER A 186 46.44 8.81 12.62
CA SER A 186 46.81 9.95 11.76
C SER A 186 45.60 10.73 11.23
N LEU A 187 45.62 12.05 11.42
CA LEU A 187 44.52 12.98 11.13
C LEU A 187 44.06 12.93 9.65
N VAL A 188 42.77 12.60 9.51
CA VAL A 188 41.77 12.92 8.47
C VAL A 188 42.27 13.19 7.03
N ASP A 189 41.86 12.31 6.12
CA ASP A 189 42.00 12.48 4.67
C ASP A 189 40.71 12.04 3.94
N PRO A 190 40.14 12.81 2.98
CA PRO A 190 38.82 12.58 2.33
C PRO A 190 38.67 11.30 1.50
N SER A 191 39.75 10.55 1.28
CA SER A 191 39.82 9.38 0.40
C SER A 191 39.06 8.14 0.89
N THR A 192 38.64 8.07 2.16
CA THR A 192 37.90 6.89 2.70
C THR A 192 36.49 6.74 2.13
N CYS A 193 35.87 7.86 1.71
CA CYS A 193 34.51 7.86 1.16
C CYS A 193 34.43 7.16 -0.20
N ALA A 194 35.51 7.19 -1.00
CA ALA A 194 35.58 6.55 -2.30
C ALA A 194 35.67 5.01 -2.22
N ASP A 195 36.26 4.48 -1.14
CA ASP A 195 36.51 3.03 -0.99
C ASP A 195 35.21 2.27 -0.72
N HIS A 196 34.34 2.79 0.17
CA HIS A 196 33.03 2.19 0.45
C HIS A 196 32.08 2.30 -0.75
N LEU A 197 32.24 3.33 -1.60
CA LEU A 197 31.35 3.57 -2.74
C LEU A 197 31.41 2.42 -3.76
N HIS A 198 32.59 1.83 -4.00
CA HIS A 198 32.73 0.70 -4.93
C HIS A 198 32.01 -0.55 -4.41
N SER A 199 32.18 -0.85 -3.12
CA SER A 199 31.45 -1.95 -2.46
C SER A 199 29.95 -1.74 -2.50
N ILE A 200 29.47 -0.51 -2.26
CA ILE A 200 28.05 -0.16 -2.36
C ILE A 200 27.54 -0.35 -3.79
N LYS A 201 28.25 0.17 -4.80
CA LYS A 201 27.87 0.04 -6.22
C LYS A 201 27.75 -1.42 -6.64
N LEU A 202 28.76 -2.23 -6.30
CA LEU A 202 28.79 -3.66 -6.63
C LEU A 202 27.65 -4.40 -5.93
N THR A 203 27.51 -4.20 -4.61
CA THR A 203 26.47 -4.84 -3.79
C THR A 203 25.08 -4.46 -4.29
N THR A 204 24.84 -3.17 -4.58
CA THR A 204 23.56 -2.66 -5.09
C THR A 204 23.18 -3.33 -6.41
N ARG A 205 24.09 -3.36 -7.38
CA ARG A 205 23.82 -4.01 -8.67
C ARG A 205 23.55 -5.49 -8.51
N TYR A 206 24.37 -6.19 -7.71
CA TYR A 206 24.17 -7.61 -7.48
C TYR A 206 22.82 -7.90 -6.78
N VAL A 207 22.47 -7.11 -5.77
CA VAL A 207 21.20 -7.26 -5.05
C VAL A 207 20.00 -6.97 -5.96
N LEU A 208 19.95 -5.78 -6.57
CA LEU A 208 18.77 -5.31 -7.29
C LEU A 208 18.61 -5.95 -8.67
N GLU A 209 19.70 -6.25 -9.37
CA GLU A 209 19.64 -6.78 -10.73
C GLU A 209 19.69 -8.32 -10.78
N VAL A 210 20.33 -8.97 -9.80
CA VAL A 210 20.51 -10.43 -9.78
C VAL A 210 19.68 -11.07 -8.67
N LEU A 211 19.95 -10.76 -7.39
CA LEU A 211 19.36 -11.47 -6.26
C LEU A 211 17.83 -11.32 -6.19
N VAL A 212 17.29 -10.12 -6.43
CA VAL A 212 15.83 -9.88 -6.45
C VAL A 212 15.11 -10.69 -7.53
N ARG A 213 15.80 -11.04 -8.63
CA ARG A 213 15.24 -11.83 -9.74
C ARG A 213 15.37 -13.35 -9.54
N ARG A 214 16.09 -13.80 -8.51
CA ARG A 214 16.30 -15.22 -8.21
C ARG A 214 15.04 -15.81 -7.55
N LYS A 215 14.47 -16.88 -8.13
CA LYS A 215 13.21 -17.50 -7.65
C LYS A 215 13.29 -18.07 -6.22
N LYS A 216 14.42 -18.67 -5.84
CA LYS A 216 14.68 -19.14 -4.47
C LYS A 216 15.93 -18.43 -3.99
N ASN A 217 15.77 -17.57 -2.99
CA ASN A 217 16.86 -16.73 -2.52
C ASN A 217 16.93 -16.73 -0.99
N THR A 218 17.71 -17.65 -0.44
CA THR A 218 17.97 -17.76 1.01
C THR A 218 19.02 -16.77 1.52
N VAL A 219 19.72 -16.10 0.60
CA VAL A 219 20.82 -15.18 0.92
C VAL A 219 20.40 -13.71 0.78
N LEU A 220 19.18 -13.43 0.31
CA LEU A 220 18.74 -12.06 0.06
C LEU A 220 18.83 -11.20 1.31
N ASP A 221 18.34 -11.71 2.44
CA ASP A 221 18.27 -10.94 3.68
C ASP A 221 19.64 -10.59 4.24
N SER A 222 20.62 -11.50 4.16
CA SER A 222 21.98 -11.23 4.62
C SER A 222 22.66 -10.17 3.75
N TRP A 223 22.41 -10.18 2.44
CA TRP A 223 22.92 -9.18 1.51
C TRP A 223 22.22 -7.82 1.65
N MET A 224 20.91 -7.82 1.89
CA MET A 224 20.16 -6.60 2.18
C MET A 224 20.63 -5.96 3.48
N ALA A 225 20.85 -6.75 4.53
CA ALA A 225 21.41 -6.29 5.80
C ALA A 225 22.83 -5.72 5.62
N TYR A 226 23.68 -6.39 4.85
CA TYR A 226 25.03 -5.91 4.54
C TYR A 226 25.00 -4.61 3.72
N LEU A 227 24.12 -4.50 2.72
CA LEU A 227 23.94 -3.27 1.95
C LEU A 227 23.47 -2.12 2.85
N LYS A 228 22.49 -2.34 3.73
CA LYS A 228 22.05 -1.35 4.71
C LYS A 228 23.21 -0.91 5.62
N TYR A 229 24.03 -1.86 6.08
CA TYR A 229 25.24 -1.55 6.86
C TYR A 229 26.21 -0.64 6.09
N LEU A 230 26.51 -0.95 4.82
CA LEU A 230 27.38 -0.12 4.00
C LEU A 230 26.81 1.28 3.78
N CYS A 231 25.49 1.38 3.54
CA CYS A 231 24.78 2.65 3.35
C CYS A 231 24.85 3.55 4.59
N ALA A 232 24.68 3.01 5.80
CA ALA A 232 24.85 3.76 7.04
C ALA A 232 26.24 4.39 7.19
N GLN A 233 27.28 3.73 6.67
CA GLN A 233 28.65 4.23 6.75
C GLN A 233 28.99 5.26 5.66
N ASN A 234 28.16 5.39 4.62
CA ASN A 234 28.43 6.26 3.48
C ASN A 234 27.14 6.87 2.91
N ILE A 235 26.81 8.07 3.41
CA ILE A 235 25.65 8.85 2.97
C ILE A 235 25.71 9.20 1.47
N PRO A 236 26.85 9.66 0.89
CA PRO A 236 26.94 9.86 -0.56
C PRO A 236 26.66 8.62 -1.40
N GLY A 237 27.06 7.43 -0.93
CA GLY A 237 26.76 6.14 -1.55
C GLY A 237 25.27 5.82 -1.49
N SER A 238 24.62 6.10 -0.36
CA SER A 238 23.16 5.96 -0.20
C SER A 238 22.40 6.88 -1.16
N HIS A 239 22.83 8.13 -1.29
CA HIS A 239 22.31 9.07 -2.28
C HIS A 239 22.51 8.53 -3.70
N TRP A 240 23.69 8.00 -4.04
CA TRP A 240 23.98 7.43 -5.36
C TRP A 240 23.01 6.30 -5.76
N ILE A 241 22.60 5.44 -4.82
CA ILE A 241 21.63 4.37 -5.08
C ILE A 241 20.30 4.96 -5.54
N LEU A 242 19.75 5.90 -4.75
CA LEU A 242 18.47 6.51 -5.07
C LEU A 242 18.56 7.38 -6.34
N GLU A 243 19.71 8.03 -6.58
CA GLU A 243 19.94 8.85 -7.78
C GLU A 243 19.87 7.98 -9.04
N GLY A 244 20.51 6.80 -9.01
CA GLY A 244 20.43 5.85 -10.12
C GLY A 244 19.00 5.41 -10.42
N LEU A 245 18.19 5.18 -9.40
CA LEU A 245 16.79 4.76 -9.54
C LEU A 245 15.85 5.92 -9.90
N ALA A 246 16.14 7.14 -9.46
CA ALA A 246 15.36 8.33 -9.81
C ALA A 246 15.53 8.66 -11.31
N ASN A 247 16.71 8.37 -11.87
CA ASN A 247 16.96 8.54 -13.30
C ASN A 247 16.46 7.35 -14.15
N ASP A 248 16.02 6.25 -13.53
CA ASP A 248 15.43 5.09 -14.21
C ASP A 248 14.09 4.67 -13.55
N PRO A 249 13.00 5.40 -13.83
CA PRO A 249 11.69 5.11 -13.26
C PRO A 249 11.12 3.76 -13.71
N ILE A 250 11.60 3.20 -14.83
CA ILE A 250 11.19 1.87 -15.30
C ILE A 250 11.73 0.81 -14.35
N SER A 251 13.03 0.86 -14.02
CA SER A 251 13.61 -0.06 -13.04
C SER A 251 12.95 0.09 -11.66
N LEU A 252 12.66 1.31 -11.22
CA LEU A 252 11.93 1.54 -9.97
C LEU A 252 10.55 0.85 -9.98
N ARG A 253 9.78 1.03 -11.05
CA ARG A 253 8.48 0.36 -11.22
C ARG A 253 8.62 -1.17 -11.21
N MET A 254 9.59 -1.71 -11.93
CA MET A 254 9.85 -3.16 -12.00
C MET A 254 10.11 -3.75 -10.62
N LEU A 255 10.89 -3.04 -9.80
CA LEU A 255 11.26 -3.48 -8.45
C LEU A 255 10.08 -3.42 -7.47
N VAL A 256 9.29 -2.34 -7.51
CA VAL A 256 8.25 -2.08 -6.51
C VAL A 256 6.89 -2.69 -6.88
N LEU A 257 6.54 -2.77 -8.17
CA LEU A 257 5.19 -3.19 -8.61
C LEU A 257 5.21 -4.50 -9.41
N GLU A 258 6.17 -4.70 -10.29
CA GLU A 258 6.17 -5.86 -11.23
C GLU A 258 6.98 -7.05 -10.70
N CYS A 259 7.70 -6.90 -9.58
CA CYS A 259 8.42 -8.00 -8.95
C CYS A 259 7.44 -9.06 -8.40
N HIS A 260 7.40 -10.24 -9.03
CA HIS A 260 6.50 -11.32 -8.65
C HIS A 260 6.87 -12.05 -7.35
N VAL A 261 8.09 -11.87 -6.84
CA VAL A 261 8.55 -12.54 -5.61
C VAL A 261 8.24 -11.63 -4.42
N THR A 262 7.19 -11.96 -3.66
CA THR A 262 6.73 -11.15 -2.52
C THR A 262 7.83 -10.85 -1.51
N HIS A 263 8.62 -11.85 -1.13
CA HIS A 263 9.75 -11.67 -0.22
C HIS A 263 10.79 -10.67 -0.77
N ALA A 264 11.16 -10.79 -2.05
CA ALA A 264 12.11 -9.87 -2.66
C ALA A 264 11.59 -8.43 -2.75
N ARG A 265 10.31 -8.27 -3.11
CA ARG A 265 9.63 -6.96 -3.12
C ARG A 265 9.60 -6.34 -1.73
N ARG A 266 9.30 -7.12 -0.68
CA ARG A 266 9.36 -6.67 0.73
C ARG A 266 10.75 -6.19 1.09
N SER A 267 11.80 -6.96 0.80
CA SER A 267 13.18 -6.58 1.13
C SER A 267 13.64 -5.31 0.37
N VAL A 268 13.17 -5.10 -0.86
CA VAL A 268 13.45 -3.86 -1.62
C VAL A 268 12.73 -2.65 -1.01
N CYS A 269 11.43 -2.76 -0.71
CA CYS A 269 10.71 -1.66 -0.07
C CYS A 269 11.27 -1.32 1.32
N ASP A 270 11.73 -2.32 2.07
CA ASP A 270 12.40 -2.16 3.36
C ASP A 270 13.77 -1.47 3.20
N LEU A 271 14.55 -1.80 2.15
CA LEU A 271 15.75 -1.04 1.79
C LEU A 271 15.42 0.42 1.48
N PHE A 272 14.37 0.71 0.70
CA PHE A 272 13.99 2.09 0.38
C PHE A 272 13.52 2.88 1.59
N SER A 273 12.70 2.27 2.46
CA SER A 273 12.30 2.90 3.71
C SER A 273 13.52 3.23 4.58
N TYR A 274 14.49 2.30 4.67
CA TYR A 274 15.74 2.55 5.37
C TYR A 274 16.56 3.70 4.75
N LEU A 275 16.71 3.72 3.43
CA LEU A 275 17.42 4.79 2.71
C LEU A 275 16.75 6.15 2.92
N PHE A 276 15.41 6.22 2.88
CA PHE A 276 14.68 7.45 3.16
C PHE A 276 14.95 7.94 4.58
N THR A 277 14.95 7.05 5.58
CA THR A 277 15.24 7.41 6.98
C THR A 277 16.64 8.00 7.16
N ILE A 278 17.68 7.34 6.65
CA ILE A 278 19.06 7.82 6.86
C ILE A 278 19.37 9.09 6.05
N LEU A 279 18.72 9.27 4.90
CA LEU A 279 18.89 10.46 4.06
C LEU A 279 18.03 11.64 4.51
N ALA A 280 16.91 11.42 5.20
CA ALA A 280 15.96 12.47 5.57
C ALA A 280 16.64 13.66 6.28
N GLN A 281 17.56 13.40 7.21
CA GLN A 281 18.26 14.48 7.94
C GLN A 281 19.13 15.37 7.04
N HIS A 282 19.64 14.83 5.93
CA HIS A 282 20.49 15.54 4.97
C HIS A 282 19.68 16.18 3.83
N GLU A 283 18.55 15.56 3.48
CA GLU A 283 17.73 15.92 2.32
C GLU A 283 16.62 16.93 2.65
N ARG A 284 16.14 16.98 3.90
CA ARG A 284 15.06 17.91 4.34
C ARG A 284 15.31 19.38 3.99
N PRO A 285 16.53 19.94 4.11
CA PRO A 285 16.81 21.31 3.67
C PRO A 285 16.53 21.52 2.17
N LEU A 286 16.70 20.47 1.35
CA LEU A 286 16.54 20.50 -0.10
C LEU A 286 15.08 20.29 -0.55
N TYR A 287 14.14 20.03 0.37
CA TYR A 287 12.75 19.71 0.00
C TYR A 287 12.03 20.86 -0.71
N ASN A 288 12.40 22.09 -0.38
CA ASN A 288 11.86 23.30 -1.00
C ASN A 288 12.69 23.78 -2.21
N GLU A 289 13.84 23.15 -2.46
CA GLU A 289 14.74 23.53 -3.54
C GLU A 289 14.38 22.78 -4.83
N GLN A 290 14.42 23.52 -5.95
CA GLN A 290 14.19 22.97 -7.27
C GLN A 290 15.46 23.08 -8.11
N MET A 291 15.76 22.03 -8.86
CA MET A 291 16.84 22.03 -9.84
C MET A 291 16.28 22.04 -11.27
N GLU A 292 16.97 22.75 -12.16
CA GLU A 292 16.62 22.82 -13.58
C GLU A 292 17.16 21.58 -14.31
N LEU A 293 16.25 20.78 -14.84
CA LEU A 293 16.57 19.70 -15.77
C LEU A 293 16.64 20.27 -17.18
N LYS A 294 17.81 20.15 -17.80
CA LYS A 294 18.00 20.48 -19.22
C LYS A 294 17.43 19.34 -20.06
N ASP A 295 16.32 19.59 -20.73
CA ASP A 295 15.76 18.65 -21.70
C ASP A 295 16.77 18.45 -22.84
N SER A 296 17.24 17.21 -23.00
CA SER A 296 18.21 16.84 -24.05
C SER A 296 17.65 17.02 -25.46
N GLN A 297 16.33 17.03 -25.62
CA GLN A 297 15.68 17.19 -26.92
C GLN A 297 15.17 18.61 -27.18
N ASN A 298 14.98 19.44 -26.15
CA ASN A 298 14.56 20.82 -26.32
C ASN A 298 15.14 21.78 -25.25
N PRO A 299 16.32 22.36 -25.49
CA PRO A 299 17.00 23.21 -24.50
C PRO A 299 16.24 24.51 -24.14
N LYS A 300 15.12 24.83 -24.81
CA LYS A 300 14.26 25.97 -24.48
C LYS A 300 13.17 25.64 -23.46
N LYS A 301 12.88 24.36 -23.20
CA LYS A 301 11.86 23.94 -22.23
C LYS A 301 12.53 23.69 -20.88
N LYS A 302 12.37 24.65 -19.96
CA LYS A 302 12.87 24.52 -18.59
C LYS A 302 11.93 23.61 -17.80
N MET A 303 12.41 22.46 -17.36
CA MET A 303 11.69 21.57 -16.47
C MET A 303 12.32 21.65 -15.09
N TYR A 304 11.52 22.00 -14.08
CA TYR A 304 11.98 22.05 -12.70
C TYR A 304 11.60 20.75 -12.00
N ILE A 305 12.55 20.15 -11.30
CA ILE A 305 12.35 18.95 -10.48
C ILE A 305 12.86 19.20 -9.05
N PRO A 306 12.35 18.45 -8.06
CA PRO A 306 12.90 18.51 -6.71
C PRO A 306 14.39 18.21 -6.71
N GLN A 307 15.18 19.03 -6.00
CA GLN A 307 16.61 18.80 -5.84
C GLN A 307 16.87 17.54 -4.99
N SER A 308 16.03 17.31 -3.98
CA SER A 308 16.11 16.09 -3.16
C SER A 308 15.86 14.82 -3.97
N VAL A 309 16.79 13.87 -3.89
CA VAL A 309 16.67 12.57 -4.56
C VAL A 309 15.53 11.72 -3.99
N VAL A 310 15.31 11.81 -2.67
CA VAL A 310 14.21 11.12 -1.98
C VAL A 310 12.87 11.59 -2.54
N LEU A 311 12.68 12.91 -2.66
CA LEU A 311 11.44 13.46 -3.21
C LEU A 311 11.24 13.11 -4.68
N ARG A 312 12.30 12.98 -5.49
CA ARG A 312 12.18 12.50 -6.87
C ARG A 312 11.69 11.06 -6.94
N ILE A 313 12.23 10.17 -6.10
CA ILE A 313 11.74 8.79 -5.99
C ILE A 313 10.26 8.78 -5.58
N VAL A 314 9.89 9.51 -4.51
CA VAL A 314 8.51 9.56 -4.04
C VAL A 314 7.58 10.15 -5.11
N ARG A 315 8.02 11.17 -5.85
CA ARG A 315 7.28 11.73 -6.98
C ARG A 315 7.04 10.68 -8.08
N HIS A 316 8.02 9.83 -8.40
CA HIS A 316 7.81 8.71 -9.31
C HIS A 316 6.82 7.69 -8.75
N LEU A 317 6.92 7.34 -7.47
CA LEU A 317 5.97 6.45 -6.80
C LEU A 317 4.54 7.00 -6.90
N GLN A 318 4.32 8.28 -6.56
CA GLN A 318 3.02 8.94 -6.74
C GLN A 318 2.59 9.00 -8.21
N GLY A 319 3.55 9.20 -9.11
CA GLY A 319 3.35 9.20 -10.56
C GLY A 319 2.86 7.88 -11.12
N PHE A 320 3.15 6.75 -10.45
CA PHE A 320 2.64 5.45 -10.86
C PHE A 320 1.13 5.36 -10.70
N LEU A 321 0.52 5.96 -9.66
CA LEU A 321 -0.94 5.93 -9.46
C LEU A 321 -1.75 6.51 -10.65
N TYR A 322 -1.13 7.38 -11.45
CA TYR A 322 -1.75 7.94 -12.65
C TYR A 322 -1.79 6.99 -13.85
N GLN A 323 -1.07 5.88 -13.78
CA GLN A 323 -0.89 4.99 -14.91
C GLN A 323 -1.83 3.78 -14.76
N ASP A 324 -2.59 3.47 -15.81
CA ASP A 324 -3.62 2.42 -15.79
C ASP A 324 -3.10 1.02 -15.46
N HIS A 325 -1.80 0.79 -15.65
CA HIS A 325 -1.17 -0.49 -15.38
C HIS A 325 -1.06 -0.79 -13.87
N VAL A 326 -1.12 0.19 -12.97
CA VAL A 326 -0.94 -0.04 -11.52
C VAL A 326 -2.06 -0.88 -10.95
N SER A 327 -3.31 -0.65 -11.37
CA SER A 327 -4.46 -1.47 -10.98
C SER A 327 -4.34 -2.93 -11.46
N ARG A 328 -3.54 -3.21 -12.50
CA ARG A 328 -3.25 -4.60 -12.93
C ARG A 328 -2.30 -5.31 -11.97
N CYS A 329 -1.49 -4.55 -11.24
CA CYS A 329 -0.54 -5.05 -10.24
C CYS A 329 -1.18 -5.17 -8.85
N TRP A 330 -2.51 -5.24 -8.73
CA TRP A 330 -3.23 -5.17 -7.45
C TRP A 330 -2.75 -6.18 -6.39
N ARG A 331 -2.29 -7.36 -6.81
CA ARG A 331 -1.70 -8.40 -5.94
C ARG A 331 -0.36 -8.01 -5.29
N ASN A 332 0.28 -6.97 -5.81
CA ASN A 332 1.60 -6.52 -5.38
C ASN A 332 1.56 -5.15 -4.68
N LEU A 333 0.38 -4.53 -4.54
CA LEU A 333 0.25 -3.16 -4.04
C LEU A 333 0.51 -3.00 -2.54
N GLU A 334 0.39 -4.07 -1.75
CA GLU A 334 0.61 -4.06 -0.30
C GLU A 334 1.93 -3.37 0.07
N GLN A 335 3.06 -3.81 -0.53
CA GLN A 335 4.39 -3.27 -0.25
C GLN A 335 4.60 -1.87 -0.83
N TYR A 336 3.92 -1.54 -1.93
CA TYR A 336 3.97 -0.22 -2.54
C TYR A 336 3.34 0.84 -1.63
N PHE A 337 2.15 0.56 -1.09
CA PHE A 337 1.50 1.48 -0.15
C PHE A 337 2.21 1.52 1.20
N HIS A 338 2.77 0.40 1.67
CA HIS A 338 3.59 0.39 2.87
C HIS A 338 4.81 1.32 2.76
N LEU A 339 5.45 1.38 1.58
CA LEU A 339 6.57 2.30 1.35
C LEU A 339 6.15 3.78 1.45
N LEU A 340 5.02 4.14 0.84
CA LEU A 340 4.47 5.51 0.94
C LEU A 340 4.04 5.84 2.38
N LEU A 341 3.44 4.89 3.09
CA LEU A 341 3.08 5.03 4.50
C LEU A 341 4.30 5.28 5.39
N ASN A 342 5.38 4.50 5.20
CA ASN A 342 6.62 4.71 5.95
C ASN A 342 7.22 6.09 5.70
N PHE A 343 7.20 6.56 4.45
CA PHE A 343 7.61 7.92 4.13
C PHE A 343 6.75 8.98 4.85
N ALA A 344 5.41 8.83 4.85
CA ALA A 344 4.50 9.72 5.58
C ALA A 344 4.74 9.72 7.11
N ARG A 345 5.22 8.60 7.66
CA ARG A 345 5.53 8.47 9.10
C ARG A 345 6.89 9.06 9.49
N LEU A 346 7.76 9.43 8.54
CA LEU A 346 9.06 10.04 8.84
C LEU A 346 8.94 11.43 9.49
N GLY A 347 7.92 12.21 9.13
CA GLY A 347 7.73 13.54 9.70
C GLY A 347 6.77 14.45 8.94
N LYS A 348 6.57 15.65 9.50
CA LYS A 348 5.69 16.71 8.96
C LYS A 348 6.10 17.11 7.54
N SER A 349 7.40 17.27 7.27
CA SER A 349 7.91 17.67 5.95
C SER A 349 7.55 16.66 4.85
N GLU A 350 7.62 15.36 5.17
CA GLU A 350 7.25 14.29 4.24
C GLU A 350 5.74 14.28 3.98
N ARG A 351 4.90 14.43 5.00
CA ARG A 351 3.44 14.55 4.83
C ARG A 351 3.06 15.78 4.02
N ASN A 352 3.70 16.93 4.28
CA ASN A 352 3.50 18.16 3.52
C ASN A 352 3.75 17.95 2.02
N PHE A 353 4.87 17.30 1.67
CA PHE A 353 5.18 16.98 0.28
C PHE A 353 4.12 16.09 -0.37
N LEU A 354 3.66 15.04 0.33
CA LEU A 354 2.61 14.14 -0.19
C LEU A 354 1.29 14.90 -0.42
N MET A 355 0.92 15.79 0.49
CA MET A 355 -0.29 16.61 0.41
C MET A 355 -0.22 17.64 -0.72
N GLU A 356 0.91 18.33 -0.89
CA GLU A 356 1.12 19.30 -1.98
C GLU A 356 1.08 18.64 -3.36
N ASN A 357 1.54 17.40 -3.45
CA ASN A 357 1.42 16.58 -4.65
C ASN A 357 0.08 15.82 -4.68
N SER A 358 -0.94 16.30 -3.98
CA SER A 358 -2.34 15.86 -4.04
C SER A 358 -2.53 14.34 -3.83
N LEU A 359 -1.71 13.70 -3.00
CA LEU A 359 -1.80 12.25 -2.81
C LEU A 359 -3.14 11.82 -2.21
N LEU A 360 -3.65 12.54 -1.21
CA LEU A 360 -4.87 12.18 -0.50
C LEU A 360 -6.06 11.95 -1.44
N TRP A 361 -6.33 12.92 -2.34
CA TRP A 361 -7.41 12.78 -3.31
C TRP A 361 -7.16 11.63 -4.30
N ARG A 362 -5.90 11.42 -4.72
CA ARG A 362 -5.53 10.35 -5.65
C ARG A 362 -5.71 8.97 -5.06
N LEU A 363 -5.47 8.80 -3.75
CA LEU A 363 -5.73 7.53 -3.06
C LEU A 363 -7.21 7.19 -3.09
N VAL A 364 -8.07 8.18 -2.83
CA VAL A 364 -9.53 8.00 -2.89
C VAL A 364 -9.99 7.68 -4.32
N ASP A 365 -9.50 8.44 -5.30
CA ASP A 365 -9.82 8.23 -6.71
C ASP A 365 -9.37 6.84 -7.20
N PHE A 366 -8.14 6.45 -6.85
CA PHE A 366 -7.61 5.12 -7.14
C PHE A 366 -8.46 4.01 -6.51
N PHE A 367 -8.85 4.18 -5.24
CA PHE A 367 -9.67 3.22 -4.53
C PHE A 367 -11.04 3.04 -5.17
N LEU A 368 -11.69 4.16 -5.53
CA LEU A 368 -12.99 4.14 -6.22
C LEU A 368 -12.91 3.52 -7.62
N GLY A 369 -11.75 3.55 -8.28
CA GLY A 369 -11.56 2.91 -9.57
C GLY A 369 -12.47 3.52 -10.64
N ASN A 370 -13.35 2.70 -11.23
CA ASN A 370 -14.33 3.12 -12.25
C ASN A 370 -15.53 3.88 -11.66
N ASP A 371 -15.79 3.74 -10.35
CA ASP A 371 -16.91 4.44 -9.68
C ASP A 371 -16.57 5.89 -9.31
N SER A 372 -15.29 6.26 -9.47
CA SER A 372 -14.82 7.60 -9.14
C SER A 372 -15.55 8.66 -9.97
N PRO A 373 -16.03 9.76 -9.35
CA PRO A 373 -16.57 10.90 -10.09
C PRO A 373 -15.58 11.51 -11.08
N TYR A 374 -14.29 11.25 -10.89
CA TYR A 374 -13.19 11.83 -11.66
C TYR A 374 -12.51 10.81 -12.58
N ALA A 375 -13.09 9.61 -12.75
CA ALA A 375 -12.55 8.60 -13.64
C ALA A 375 -12.54 9.10 -15.10
N GLN A 376 -11.36 9.42 -15.62
CA GLN A 376 -11.19 9.85 -17.02
C GLN A 376 -11.16 8.67 -18.00
N GLN A 377 -10.74 7.50 -17.53
CA GLN A 377 -10.57 6.29 -18.33
C GLN A 377 -10.99 5.07 -17.52
N ARG A 378 -11.40 4.01 -18.21
CA ARG A 378 -11.74 2.75 -17.56
C ARG A 378 -10.47 2.10 -17.01
N ARG A 379 -10.41 1.96 -15.70
CA ARG A 379 -9.34 1.29 -14.96
C ARG A 379 -9.60 -0.20 -14.87
N TRP A 380 -8.52 -0.95 -14.66
CA TRP A 380 -8.59 -2.38 -14.38
C TRP A 380 -9.31 -2.62 -13.05
N GLU A 381 -10.28 -3.53 -13.04
CA GLU A 381 -11.01 -3.92 -11.84
C GLU A 381 -10.09 -4.75 -10.94
N MET A 382 -9.92 -4.31 -9.68
CA MET A 382 -9.05 -4.94 -8.71
C MET A 382 -9.82 -6.01 -7.94
N GLY A 383 -9.15 -7.13 -7.65
CA GLY A 383 -9.77 -8.31 -7.05
C GLY A 383 -10.28 -9.30 -8.10
N ASP A 384 -10.55 -10.51 -7.65
CA ASP A 384 -11.26 -11.54 -8.42
C ASP A 384 -12.09 -12.44 -7.48
N GLU A 385 -12.72 -13.46 -8.02
CA GLU A 385 -13.62 -14.37 -7.28
C GLU A 385 -12.97 -15.01 -6.03
N TYR A 386 -11.64 -15.12 -5.99
CA TYR A 386 -10.94 -15.82 -4.92
C TYR A 386 -10.15 -14.90 -3.99
N SER A 387 -9.95 -13.64 -4.35
CA SER A 387 -9.04 -12.77 -3.62
C SER A 387 -9.33 -11.29 -3.81
N ASP A 388 -9.44 -10.58 -2.70
CA ASP A 388 -9.56 -9.13 -2.65
C ASP A 388 -8.20 -8.42 -2.65
N PRO A 389 -8.14 -7.15 -3.08
CA PRO A 389 -6.92 -6.37 -3.04
C PRO A 389 -6.51 -6.03 -1.59
N GLN A 390 -5.24 -6.29 -1.24
CA GLN A 390 -4.66 -5.98 0.07
C GLN A 390 -4.31 -4.49 0.19
N LEU A 391 -5.27 -3.69 0.63
CA LEU A 391 -5.17 -2.22 0.68
C LEU A 391 -4.98 -1.64 2.10
N GLU A 392 -4.71 -2.46 3.11
CA GLU A 392 -4.55 -2.03 4.52
C GLU A 392 -3.61 -0.84 4.71
N HIS A 393 -2.42 -0.89 4.10
CA HIS A 393 -1.44 0.19 4.18
C HIS A 393 -1.88 1.46 3.44
N MET A 394 -2.71 1.32 2.39
CA MET A 394 -3.30 2.46 1.68
C MET A 394 -4.31 3.18 2.58
N TRP A 395 -5.11 2.41 3.33
CA TRP A 395 -6.10 2.93 4.27
C TRP A 395 -5.45 3.70 5.41
N GLU A 396 -4.42 3.11 6.00
CA GLU A 396 -3.65 3.74 7.05
C GLU A 396 -2.95 5.01 6.54
N LEU A 397 -2.42 4.99 5.31
CA LEU A 397 -1.86 6.18 4.67
C LEU A 397 -2.92 7.27 4.45
N LEU A 398 -4.12 6.90 3.99
CA LEU A 398 -5.23 7.81 3.82
C LEU A 398 -5.62 8.44 5.16
N ALA A 399 -5.76 7.65 6.21
CA ALA A 399 -6.10 8.12 7.55
C ALA A 399 -5.03 9.08 8.10
N VAL A 400 -3.74 8.73 7.99
CA VAL A 400 -2.63 9.61 8.40
C VAL A 400 -2.67 10.95 7.68
N LEU A 401 -2.85 10.95 6.36
CA LEU A 401 -2.93 12.18 5.57
C LEU A 401 -4.20 12.99 5.87
N ALA A 402 -5.34 12.32 6.02
CA ALA A 402 -6.60 12.97 6.37
C ALA A 402 -6.51 13.66 7.73
N CYS A 403 -5.81 13.07 8.71
CA CYS A 403 -5.58 13.65 10.04
C CYS A 403 -4.60 14.83 10.08
N THR A 404 -4.09 15.30 8.93
CA THR A 404 -3.30 16.54 8.83
C THR A 404 -4.13 17.75 8.40
N VAL A 405 -5.42 17.55 8.12
CA VAL A 405 -6.27 18.50 7.41
C VAL A 405 -7.34 19.08 8.33
N ARG A 406 -7.76 20.33 8.05
CA ARG A 406 -8.93 20.93 8.70
C ARG A 406 -10.22 20.29 8.22
N THR A 407 -11.03 19.82 9.17
CA THR A 407 -12.32 19.16 8.90
C THR A 407 -13.46 20.16 8.72
N GLY A 408 -13.27 21.40 9.17
CA GLY A 408 -14.29 22.45 9.19
C GLY A 408 -15.23 22.38 10.38
N GLY A 409 -14.92 21.56 11.40
CA GLY A 409 -15.58 21.61 12.70
C GLY A 409 -15.20 22.88 13.48
N THR A 410 -15.92 23.16 14.57
CA THR A 410 -15.67 24.35 15.42
C THR A 410 -14.33 24.26 16.15
N GLU A 411 -13.89 23.04 16.49
CA GLU A 411 -12.61 22.78 17.17
C GLU A 411 -11.70 21.84 16.37
N ILE A 412 -10.42 21.82 16.76
CA ILE A 412 -9.43 20.92 16.19
C ILE A 412 -9.62 19.52 16.82
N PRO A 413 -9.77 18.46 16.01
CA PRO A 413 -9.95 17.12 16.54
C PRO A 413 -8.71 16.61 17.31
N PRO A 414 -8.89 15.80 18.36
CA PRO A 414 -7.78 15.18 19.10
C PRO A 414 -6.91 14.25 18.23
N THR A 415 -7.44 13.78 17.11
CA THR A 415 -6.71 12.94 16.14
C THR A 415 -5.81 13.75 15.20
N GLN A 416 -5.75 15.08 15.34
CA GLN A 416 -4.90 15.96 14.56
C GLN A 416 -3.41 15.64 14.78
N ILE A 417 -2.66 15.40 13.69
CA ILE A 417 -1.24 15.02 13.75
C ILE A 417 -0.31 16.23 13.61
N ASP A 418 -0.63 17.17 12.72
CA ASP A 418 0.18 18.35 12.39
C ASP A 418 -0.61 19.64 12.56
N GLU A 419 0.02 20.79 12.33
CA GLU A 419 -0.71 22.05 12.15
C GLU A 419 -1.81 21.89 11.07
N PRO A 420 -3.07 22.20 11.38
CA PRO A 420 -4.18 21.92 10.48
C PRO A 420 -4.07 22.71 9.17
N ARG A 421 -4.00 22.00 8.04
CA ARG A 421 -3.93 22.58 6.70
C ARG A 421 -5.32 22.67 6.05
N GLU A 422 -5.56 23.72 5.28
CA GLU A 422 -6.74 23.83 4.42
C GLU A 422 -6.68 22.81 3.27
N LEU A 423 -7.80 22.14 3.01
CA LEU A 423 -7.91 21.18 1.92
C LEU A 423 -8.44 21.85 0.65
N HIS A 424 -7.87 21.50 -0.51
CA HIS A 424 -8.49 21.85 -1.78
C HIS A 424 -9.89 21.26 -1.90
N GLN A 425 -10.80 22.00 -2.53
CA GLN A 425 -12.22 21.66 -2.58
C GLN A 425 -12.47 20.30 -3.24
N GLU A 426 -11.73 19.96 -4.29
CA GLU A 426 -11.84 18.69 -5.01
C GLU A 426 -11.47 17.50 -4.11
N ALA A 427 -10.41 17.65 -3.32
CA ALA A 427 -9.99 16.64 -2.36
C ALA A 427 -11.01 16.49 -1.23
N ARG A 428 -11.63 17.59 -0.78
CA ARG A 428 -12.71 17.54 0.21
C ARG A 428 -13.96 16.85 -0.34
N ASN A 429 -14.35 17.17 -1.57
CA ASN A 429 -15.52 16.60 -2.23
C ASN A 429 -15.39 15.09 -2.40
N ILE A 430 -14.23 14.60 -2.85
CA ILE A 430 -14.05 13.16 -3.06
C ILE A 430 -13.98 12.38 -1.74
N LEU A 431 -13.38 12.95 -0.68
CA LEU A 431 -13.32 12.33 0.65
C LEU A 431 -14.70 12.20 1.32
N LEU A 432 -15.63 13.08 0.99
CA LEU A 432 -17.00 13.07 1.52
C LEU A 432 -18.01 12.51 0.51
N ASP A 433 -17.55 12.00 -0.64
CA ASP A 433 -18.41 11.43 -1.67
C ASP A 433 -19.09 10.16 -1.16
N ILE A 434 -20.39 10.06 -1.44
CA ILE A 434 -21.24 8.97 -0.98
C ILE A 434 -20.71 7.59 -1.41
N ARG A 435 -20.07 7.47 -2.57
CA ARG A 435 -19.53 6.20 -3.07
C ARG A 435 -18.32 5.77 -2.27
N PHE A 436 -17.45 6.72 -1.93
CA PHE A 436 -16.27 6.46 -1.11
C PHE A 436 -16.68 6.03 0.29
N LEU A 437 -17.57 6.81 0.90
CA LEU A 437 -18.04 6.55 2.25
C LEU A 437 -18.83 5.24 2.38
N ASN A 438 -19.72 4.93 1.42
CA ASN A 438 -20.38 3.62 1.40
C ASN A 438 -19.37 2.48 1.36
N ARG A 439 -18.35 2.59 0.49
CA ARG A 439 -17.41 1.51 0.26
C ARG A 439 -16.43 1.34 1.43
N ILE A 440 -15.95 2.42 2.05
CA ILE A 440 -15.05 2.32 3.21
C ILE A 440 -15.78 1.78 4.45
N ILE A 441 -17.06 2.14 4.65
CA ILE A 441 -17.87 1.58 5.74
C ILE A 441 -18.20 0.12 5.46
N ALA A 442 -18.62 -0.23 4.24
CA ALA A 442 -18.93 -1.62 3.88
C ALA A 442 -17.69 -2.53 3.94
N GLN A 443 -16.50 -1.99 3.67
CA GLN A 443 -15.23 -2.69 3.78
C GLN A 443 -14.53 -2.47 5.13
N ALA A 444 -15.26 -2.14 6.20
CA ALA A 444 -14.70 -1.84 7.53
C ALA A 444 -13.90 -2.99 8.20
N GLN A 445 -13.54 -4.04 7.48
CA GLN A 445 -12.57 -5.07 7.88
C GLN A 445 -11.24 -4.48 8.37
N ASN A 446 -10.85 -3.27 7.94
CA ASN A 446 -9.76 -2.51 8.56
C ASN A 446 -10.33 -1.40 9.47
N THR A 447 -10.72 -1.82 10.67
CA THR A 447 -11.50 -0.99 11.59
C THR A 447 -10.76 0.26 12.04
N GLU A 448 -9.44 0.17 12.27
CA GLU A 448 -8.68 1.23 12.93
C GLU A 448 -8.50 2.48 12.05
N ALA A 449 -8.10 2.32 10.79
CA ALA A 449 -7.93 3.45 9.87
C ALA A 449 -9.29 4.14 9.59
N THR A 450 -10.34 3.34 9.43
CA THR A 450 -11.71 3.83 9.20
C THR A 450 -12.24 4.57 10.43
N ILE A 451 -12.10 4.00 11.62
CA ILE A 451 -12.46 4.65 12.88
C ILE A 451 -11.72 5.98 13.04
N ARG A 452 -10.41 6.01 12.79
CA ARG A 452 -9.61 7.23 12.92
C ARG A 452 -10.10 8.32 11.97
N LEU A 453 -10.40 7.96 10.72
CA LEU A 453 -10.96 8.88 9.74
C LEU A 453 -12.30 9.43 10.24
N PHE A 454 -13.21 8.58 10.70
CA PHE A 454 -14.53 8.99 11.18
C PHE A 454 -14.40 9.92 12.39
N LYS A 455 -13.67 9.49 13.42
CA LYS A 455 -13.39 10.30 14.63
C LYS A 455 -12.82 11.67 14.28
N HIS A 456 -11.94 11.74 13.29
CA HIS A 456 -11.37 13.00 12.83
C HIS A 456 -12.43 13.91 12.19
N TRP A 457 -13.16 13.41 11.19
CA TRP A 457 -14.07 14.24 10.38
C TRP A 457 -15.40 14.56 11.05
N THR A 458 -15.85 13.77 12.02
CA THR A 458 -17.11 14.00 12.76
C THR A 458 -16.94 14.81 14.04
N TRP A 459 -15.71 15.03 14.50
CA TRP A 459 -15.42 15.83 15.69
C TRP A 459 -15.93 17.26 15.52
N GLU A 460 -16.84 17.70 16.39
CA GLU A 460 -17.37 19.07 16.40
C GLU A 460 -17.92 19.51 15.02
N ASN A 461 -18.44 18.57 14.24
CA ASN A 461 -18.89 18.78 12.87
C ASN A 461 -20.25 18.10 12.60
N ALA A 462 -21.32 18.77 13.03
CA ALA A 462 -22.68 18.23 12.94
C ALA A 462 -23.15 17.87 11.51
N PRO A 463 -22.91 18.70 10.47
CA PRO A 463 -23.31 18.35 9.10
C PRO A 463 -22.64 17.07 8.61
N VAL A 464 -21.35 16.91 8.86
CA VAL A 464 -20.58 15.73 8.46
C VAL A 464 -21.01 14.52 9.28
N ASN A 465 -21.19 14.66 10.60
CA ASN A 465 -21.74 13.61 11.46
C ASN A 465 -23.09 13.08 10.95
N LYS A 466 -24.02 13.98 10.59
CA LYS A 466 -25.32 13.61 10.01
C LYS A 466 -25.18 12.87 8.69
N TRP A 467 -24.27 13.32 7.84
CA TRP A 467 -24.01 12.68 6.56
C TRP A 467 -23.50 11.24 6.75
N PHE A 468 -22.47 11.06 7.59
CA PHE A 468 -21.93 9.76 7.93
C PHE A 468 -22.98 8.83 8.56
N CYS A 469 -23.84 9.34 9.45
CA CYS A 469 -24.93 8.58 10.03
C CYS A 469 -25.86 8.01 8.95
N SER A 470 -26.29 8.83 7.98
CA SER A 470 -27.19 8.36 6.91
C SER A 470 -26.58 7.24 6.07
N ILE A 471 -25.27 7.32 5.80
CA ILE A 471 -24.54 6.32 5.03
C ILE A 471 -24.35 5.05 5.86
N PHE A 472 -24.00 5.20 7.14
CA PHE A 472 -23.89 4.08 8.06
C PHE A 472 -25.20 3.29 8.15
N GLN A 473 -26.33 3.97 8.37
CA GLN A 473 -27.65 3.32 8.43
C GLN A 473 -27.99 2.57 7.14
N LYS A 474 -27.63 3.15 5.98
CA LYS A 474 -27.80 2.50 4.69
C LYS A 474 -26.93 1.23 4.58
N VAL A 475 -25.64 1.33 4.90
CA VAL A 475 -24.71 0.19 4.80
C VAL A 475 -25.11 -0.93 5.76
N VAL A 476 -25.58 -0.62 6.97
CA VAL A 476 -26.11 -1.62 7.91
C VAL A 476 -27.30 -2.38 7.30
N CYS A 477 -28.17 -1.73 6.53
CA CYS A 477 -29.30 -2.40 5.87
C CYS A 477 -28.88 -3.24 4.65
N ASP A 478 -27.84 -2.80 3.94
CA ASP A 478 -27.37 -3.46 2.71
C ASP A 478 -26.38 -4.63 3.00
N THR A 479 -25.90 -4.75 4.24
CA THR A 479 -24.89 -5.76 4.65
C THR A 479 -25.56 -7.02 5.19
N ASN A 480 -25.03 -8.19 4.84
CA ASN A 480 -25.48 -9.45 5.41
C ASN A 480 -25.11 -9.55 6.90
N TYR A 481 -25.93 -10.28 7.68
CA TYR A 481 -25.79 -10.38 9.13
C TYR A 481 -24.42 -10.93 9.60
N ASP A 482 -23.74 -11.73 8.77
CA ASP A 482 -22.43 -12.32 9.04
C ASP A 482 -21.26 -11.34 8.91
N ALA A 483 -21.49 -10.18 8.28
CA ALA A 483 -20.49 -9.13 8.05
C ALA A 483 -20.75 -7.85 8.87
N CYS A 484 -21.63 -7.89 9.87
CA CYS A 484 -21.99 -6.72 10.68
C CYS A 484 -20.98 -6.38 11.80
N ASP A 485 -20.15 -7.31 12.26
CA ASP A 485 -19.23 -7.09 13.40
C ASP A 485 -18.29 -5.88 13.22
N PRO A 486 -17.67 -5.65 12.04
CA PRO A 486 -16.85 -4.45 11.83
C PRO A 486 -17.67 -3.15 11.87
N LEU A 487 -18.94 -3.19 11.44
CA LEU A 487 -19.86 -2.05 11.51
C LEU A 487 -20.21 -1.71 12.96
N TYR A 488 -20.43 -2.72 13.80
CA TYR A 488 -20.69 -2.52 15.22
C TYR A 488 -19.46 -1.98 15.96
N THR A 489 -18.26 -2.42 15.57
CA THR A 489 -17.01 -1.87 16.13
C THR A 489 -16.82 -0.40 15.74
N LEU A 490 -17.17 -0.03 14.50
CA LEU A 490 -17.19 1.36 14.06
C LEU A 490 -18.24 2.18 14.83
N LEU A 491 -19.44 1.63 15.03
CA LEU A 491 -20.52 2.25 15.79
C LEU A 491 -20.06 2.57 17.22
N ASP A 492 -19.48 1.60 17.93
CA ASP A 492 -18.96 1.81 19.30
C ASP A 492 -17.97 2.98 19.36
N ALA A 493 -17.02 2.99 18.42
CA ALA A 493 -15.98 3.99 18.39
C ALA A 493 -16.53 5.40 18.10
N VAL A 494 -17.60 5.51 17.31
CA VAL A 494 -18.28 6.75 16.95
C VAL A 494 -19.15 7.26 18.11
N LEU A 495 -19.90 6.38 18.78
CA LEU A 495 -20.73 6.75 19.94
C LEU A 495 -19.89 7.21 21.16
N GLN A 496 -18.64 6.76 21.25
CA GLN A 496 -17.71 7.13 22.32
C GLN A 496 -16.91 8.42 22.08
N ILE A 497 -17.14 9.13 20.98
CA ILE A 497 -16.49 10.43 20.74
C ILE A 497 -16.99 11.45 21.78
N LYS A 498 -16.07 11.96 22.61
CA LYS A 498 -16.35 12.89 23.71
C LYS A 498 -16.25 14.36 23.27
N ASP A 499 -17.16 14.76 22.40
CA ASP A 499 -17.31 16.15 21.94
C ASP A 499 -18.71 16.69 22.31
N SER A 500 -18.99 17.97 22.01
CA SER A 500 -20.26 18.62 22.33
C SER A 500 -21.48 17.95 21.67
N LEU A 501 -21.24 17.19 20.60
CA LEU A 501 -22.26 16.51 19.79
C LEU A 501 -22.53 15.07 20.23
N GLN A 502 -21.92 14.59 21.31
CA GLN A 502 -22.01 13.17 21.69
C GLN A 502 -23.46 12.71 21.90
N GLU A 503 -24.25 13.45 22.67
CA GLU A 503 -25.64 13.09 22.98
C GLU A 503 -26.52 13.11 21.71
N GLU A 504 -26.39 14.15 20.89
CA GLU A 504 -27.08 14.25 19.60
C GLU A 504 -26.71 13.08 18.68
N ARG A 505 -25.41 12.75 18.61
CA ARG A 505 -24.90 11.62 17.83
C ARG A 505 -25.50 10.30 18.31
N VAL A 506 -25.55 10.04 19.61
CA VAL A 506 -26.18 8.82 20.15
C VAL A 506 -27.64 8.75 19.72
N ALA A 507 -28.39 9.83 19.92
CA ALA A 507 -29.80 9.88 19.51
C ALA A 507 -29.95 9.63 18.00
N MET A 508 -29.09 10.20 17.16
CA MET A 508 -29.15 10.01 15.70
C MET A 508 -28.87 8.57 15.25
N TYR A 509 -27.91 7.88 15.86
CA TYR A 509 -27.54 6.53 15.45
C TYR A 509 -28.47 5.45 16.02
N LEU A 510 -29.07 5.69 17.19
CA LEU A 510 -29.88 4.68 17.88
C LEU A 510 -31.39 4.88 17.76
N ASN A 511 -31.90 6.08 17.46
CA ASN A 511 -33.35 6.40 17.53
C ASN A 511 -34.30 5.42 16.83
N SER A 512 -35.56 5.55 17.23
CA SER A 512 -36.71 4.75 16.80
C SER A 512 -37.38 5.24 15.51
N SER A 513 -36.75 6.16 14.77
CA SER A 513 -37.28 6.66 13.49
C SER A 513 -36.49 6.19 12.26
N ASP A 514 -35.17 6.09 12.39
CA ASP A 514 -34.25 5.66 11.33
C ASP A 514 -32.95 5.03 11.88
N GLY A 515 -32.75 5.06 13.20
CA GLY A 515 -31.58 4.49 13.87
C GLY A 515 -31.63 2.97 14.01
N LEU A 516 -30.65 2.42 14.73
CA LEU A 516 -30.48 0.98 14.87
C LEU A 516 -31.69 0.29 15.53
N MET A 517 -32.37 0.96 16.48
CA MET A 517 -33.60 0.43 17.09
C MET A 517 -34.72 0.25 16.06
N GLU A 518 -34.92 1.25 15.19
CA GLU A 518 -35.92 1.14 14.13
C GLU A 518 -35.55 0.07 13.10
N LYS A 519 -34.26 -0.07 12.73
CA LYS A 519 -33.84 -1.15 11.82
C LYS A 519 -34.14 -2.53 12.42
N ALA A 520 -33.82 -2.72 13.70
CA ALA A 520 -34.11 -3.97 14.41
C ALA A 520 -35.61 -4.28 14.39
N TYR A 521 -36.45 -3.29 14.71
CA TYR A 521 -37.91 -3.44 14.69
C TYR A 521 -38.43 -3.73 13.29
N ARG A 522 -38.05 -2.93 12.29
CA ARG A 522 -38.55 -3.04 10.91
C ARG A 522 -38.24 -4.40 10.28
N PHE A 523 -37.06 -4.95 10.52
CA PHE A 523 -36.62 -6.21 9.91
C PHE A 523 -36.94 -7.47 10.72
N ARG A 524 -37.60 -7.33 11.88
CA ARG A 524 -37.89 -8.43 12.83
C ARG A 524 -38.60 -9.66 12.26
N ARG A 525 -39.32 -9.51 11.15
CA ARG A 525 -40.06 -10.60 10.49
C ARG A 525 -39.26 -11.21 9.34
N ASP A 526 -38.67 -10.36 8.51
CA ASP A 526 -38.04 -10.78 7.25
C ASP A 526 -36.59 -11.22 7.45
N TYR A 527 -35.88 -10.68 8.45
CA TYR A 527 -34.47 -10.96 8.73
C TYR A 527 -34.21 -11.19 10.23
N PRO A 528 -34.68 -12.31 10.80
CA PRO A 528 -34.65 -12.53 12.25
C PRO A 528 -33.23 -12.62 12.84
N LEU A 529 -32.25 -13.19 12.11
CA LEU A 529 -30.85 -13.24 12.57
C LEU A 529 -30.21 -11.85 12.65
N PHE A 530 -30.46 -11.00 11.64
CA PHE A 530 -30.01 -9.61 11.66
C PHE A 530 -30.63 -8.86 12.85
N THR A 531 -31.95 -9.00 13.06
CA THR A 531 -32.64 -8.40 14.19
C THR A 531 -32.07 -8.86 15.53
N TYR A 532 -31.79 -10.16 15.70
CA TYR A 532 -31.15 -10.69 16.90
C TYR A 532 -29.78 -10.06 17.17
N LEU A 533 -28.93 -9.88 16.14
CA LEU A 533 -27.63 -9.22 16.29
C LEU A 533 -27.75 -7.74 16.63
N CYS A 534 -28.71 -7.03 16.05
CA CYS A 534 -29.01 -5.65 16.45
C CYS A 534 -29.43 -5.57 17.91
N ILE A 535 -30.33 -6.45 18.38
CA ILE A 535 -30.75 -6.51 19.78
C ILE A 535 -29.55 -6.81 20.68
N LYS A 536 -28.72 -7.80 20.32
CA LYS A 536 -27.47 -8.09 21.03
C LYS A 536 -26.63 -6.84 21.21
N LYS A 537 -26.42 -6.11 20.11
CA LYS A 537 -25.59 -4.91 20.14
C LYS A 537 -26.19 -3.80 21.00
N LEU A 538 -27.51 -3.60 20.93
CA LEU A 538 -28.22 -2.65 21.78
C LEU A 538 -28.10 -3.02 23.26
N MET A 539 -28.18 -4.31 23.61
CA MET A 539 -28.02 -4.77 25.00
C MET A 539 -26.58 -4.62 25.49
N GLU A 540 -25.58 -4.87 24.64
CA GLU A 540 -24.17 -4.59 24.96
C GLU A 540 -23.94 -3.10 25.27
N LEU A 541 -24.56 -2.20 24.50
CA LEU A 541 -24.50 -0.76 24.75
C LEU A 541 -25.25 -0.36 26.04
N ALA A 542 -26.42 -0.96 26.28
CA ALA A 542 -27.23 -0.70 27.47
C ALA A 542 -26.57 -1.18 28.77
N ALA A 543 -25.79 -2.26 28.71
CA ALA A 543 -25.09 -2.82 29.87
C ALA A 543 -24.06 -1.85 30.49
N ILE A 544 -23.60 -0.85 29.74
CA ILE A 544 -22.65 0.16 30.22
C ILE A 544 -23.41 1.49 30.46
N SER A 545 -24.14 1.54 31.57
CA SER A 545 -25.05 2.65 31.96
C SER A 545 -24.40 4.03 31.97
N ASP A 546 -23.11 4.12 32.32
CA ASP A 546 -22.40 5.40 32.43
C ASP A 546 -22.10 6.07 31.08
N THR A 547 -22.26 5.33 29.97
CA THR A 547 -22.06 5.89 28.63
C THR A 547 -23.29 6.68 28.16
N ALA A 548 -23.09 7.63 27.24
CA ALA A 548 -24.19 8.34 26.58
C ALA A 548 -25.18 7.37 25.90
N ALA A 549 -24.67 6.29 25.28
CA ALA A 549 -25.49 5.24 24.69
C ALA A 549 -26.33 4.48 25.73
N GLY A 550 -25.72 4.09 26.85
CA GLY A 550 -26.43 3.44 27.95
C GLY A 550 -27.55 4.31 28.52
N ARG A 551 -27.26 5.59 28.82
CA ARG A 551 -28.26 6.56 29.29
C ARG A 551 -29.40 6.75 28.29
N TYR A 552 -29.08 6.96 27.01
CA TYR A 552 -30.10 7.12 25.97
C TYR A 552 -31.02 5.89 25.85
N LEU A 553 -30.46 4.68 25.90
CA LEU A 553 -31.26 3.46 25.85
C LEU A 553 -32.15 3.32 27.09
N ALA A 554 -31.63 3.64 28.28
CA ALA A 554 -32.41 3.62 29.52
C ALA A 554 -33.59 4.61 29.50
N GLU A 555 -33.44 5.77 28.86
CA GLU A 555 -34.53 6.74 28.67
C GLU A 555 -35.58 6.28 27.63
N ASN A 556 -35.18 5.45 26.66
CA ASN A 556 -36.02 5.02 25.53
C ASN A 556 -36.41 3.53 25.58
N LYS A 557 -36.46 2.92 26.78
CA LYS A 557 -36.83 1.50 26.99
C LYS A 557 -38.13 1.09 26.30
N ARG A 558 -39.10 2.01 26.21
CA ARG A 558 -40.43 1.77 25.61
C ARG A 558 -40.34 1.30 24.16
N ASP A 559 -39.36 1.80 23.41
CA ASP A 559 -39.18 1.46 22.00
C ASP A 559 -38.62 0.04 21.80
N LEU A 560 -38.17 -0.62 22.88
CA LEU A 560 -37.65 -1.98 22.89
C LEU A 560 -38.60 -2.99 23.56
N GLN A 561 -39.79 -2.59 24.02
CA GLN A 561 -40.75 -3.50 24.67
C GLN A 561 -41.17 -4.68 23.79
N TRP A 562 -41.23 -4.48 22.46
CA TRP A 562 -41.57 -5.55 21.52
C TRP A 562 -40.58 -6.72 21.59
N VAL A 563 -39.32 -6.48 21.99
CA VAL A 563 -38.26 -7.50 22.08
C VAL A 563 -38.63 -8.59 23.08
N GLU A 564 -39.27 -8.23 24.20
CA GLU A 564 -39.68 -9.19 25.23
C GLU A 564 -40.66 -10.24 24.68
N SER A 565 -41.57 -9.83 23.79
CA SER A 565 -42.51 -10.74 23.14
C SER A 565 -41.90 -11.49 21.95
N TRP A 566 -40.98 -10.85 21.23
CA TRP A 566 -40.41 -11.38 19.99
C TRP A 566 -39.31 -12.41 20.26
N LEU A 567 -38.41 -12.16 21.22
CA LEU A 567 -37.23 -12.98 21.45
C LEU A 567 -37.57 -14.42 21.89
N PRO A 568 -38.54 -14.68 22.80
CA PRO A 568 -38.99 -16.04 23.11
C PRO A 568 -39.54 -16.77 21.88
N SER A 569 -40.40 -16.08 21.11
CA SER A 569 -40.97 -16.62 19.88
C SER A 569 -39.89 -16.96 18.84
N HIS A 570 -38.84 -16.14 18.75
CA HIS A 570 -37.71 -16.40 17.86
C HIS A 570 -36.90 -17.62 18.31
N ILE A 571 -36.65 -17.75 19.62
CA ILE A 571 -35.96 -18.91 20.21
C ILE A 571 -36.74 -20.19 19.92
N GLU A 572 -38.06 -20.21 20.15
CA GLU A 572 -38.92 -21.38 19.88
C GLU A 572 -38.94 -21.75 18.39
N ASN A 573 -39.12 -20.78 17.49
CA ASN A 573 -39.12 -21.04 16.05
C ASN A 573 -37.76 -21.56 15.54
N SER A 574 -36.65 -21.16 16.17
CA SER A 574 -35.33 -21.71 15.85
C SER A 574 -35.15 -23.17 16.28
N MET A 575 -35.98 -23.67 17.20
CA MET A 575 -35.97 -25.07 17.68
C MET A 575 -36.70 -26.03 16.73
N ASP A 576 -37.68 -25.55 15.96
CA ASP A 576 -38.48 -26.36 15.03
C ASP A 576 -37.80 -26.59 13.67
N ASP A 577 -36.75 -25.83 13.34
CA ASP A 577 -36.09 -25.87 12.05
C ASP A 577 -35.15 -27.10 11.93
N SER A 578 -35.72 -28.22 11.46
CA SER A 578 -35.10 -29.55 11.40
C SER A 578 -33.77 -29.66 10.63
N HIS A 579 -33.37 -28.64 9.87
CA HIS A 579 -32.12 -28.57 9.12
C HIS A 579 -30.92 -28.00 9.90
N ALA A 580 -31.14 -27.41 11.08
CA ALA A 580 -30.07 -26.77 11.88
C ALA A 580 -29.35 -27.73 12.86
N LYS A 581 -29.48 -29.06 12.69
CA LYS A 581 -28.95 -30.07 13.62
C LYS A 581 -27.44 -30.33 13.56
N ASN A 582 -26.68 -29.62 12.74
CA ASN A 582 -25.25 -29.84 12.61
C ASN A 582 -24.45 -28.80 13.41
N ASP A 583 -23.91 -29.23 14.56
CA ASP A 583 -22.80 -28.65 15.35
C ASP A 583 -22.74 -27.11 15.48
N MET A 584 -23.71 -26.50 16.20
CA MET A 584 -23.52 -25.24 16.96
C MET A 584 -24.74 -24.81 17.81
N THR A 585 -25.70 -25.69 18.06
CA THR A 585 -27.05 -25.30 18.54
C THR A 585 -27.10 -24.96 20.03
N LEU A 586 -26.30 -25.61 20.89
CA LEU A 586 -26.39 -25.39 22.34
C LEU A 586 -25.83 -24.01 22.74
N ASP A 587 -24.66 -23.61 22.21
CA ASP A 587 -24.04 -22.31 22.53
C ASP A 587 -24.92 -21.14 22.07
N ARG A 588 -25.56 -21.27 20.90
CA ARG A 588 -26.51 -20.26 20.41
C ARG A 588 -27.77 -20.20 21.26
N GLN A 589 -28.25 -21.34 21.76
CA GLN A 589 -29.41 -21.40 22.67
C GLN A 589 -29.09 -20.74 24.01
N VAL A 590 -27.95 -21.07 24.60
CA VAL A 590 -27.48 -20.46 25.87
C VAL A 590 -27.34 -18.94 25.69
N SER A 591 -26.68 -18.50 24.61
CA SER A 591 -26.51 -17.06 24.33
C SER A 591 -27.85 -16.34 24.11
N ALA A 592 -28.85 -16.98 23.49
CA ALA A 592 -30.18 -16.40 23.33
C ALA A 592 -30.97 -16.33 24.64
N MET A 593 -30.82 -17.32 25.53
CA MET A 593 -31.41 -17.29 26.87
C MET A 593 -30.77 -16.21 27.76
N GLU A 594 -29.45 -16.09 27.76
CA GLU A 594 -28.72 -15.02 28.45
C GLU A 594 -29.14 -13.64 27.95
N MET A 595 -29.35 -13.50 26.63
CA MET A 595 -29.87 -12.27 26.05
C MET A 595 -31.29 -11.97 26.51
N LEU A 596 -32.17 -12.98 26.60
CA LEU A 596 -33.53 -12.79 27.10
C LEU A 596 -33.54 -12.31 28.55
N GLU A 597 -32.68 -12.87 29.38
CA GLU A 597 -32.50 -12.41 30.76
C GLU A 597 -31.97 -10.98 30.82
N SER A 598 -30.98 -10.65 29.98
CA SER A 598 -30.43 -9.29 29.86
C SER A 598 -31.49 -8.27 29.42
N VAL A 599 -32.34 -8.63 28.44
CA VAL A 599 -33.45 -7.79 27.97
C VAL A 599 -34.47 -7.58 29.10
N LYS A 600 -34.86 -8.64 29.80
CA LYS A 600 -35.79 -8.54 30.93
C LYS A 600 -35.23 -7.66 32.04
N ALA A 601 -33.98 -7.87 32.43
CA ALA A 601 -33.31 -7.06 33.45
C ALA A 601 -33.26 -5.57 33.04
N PHE A 602 -32.94 -5.29 31.77
CA PHE A 602 -32.91 -3.92 31.25
C PHE A 602 -34.29 -3.25 31.25
N LEU A 603 -35.33 -3.97 30.81
CA LEU A 603 -36.71 -3.45 30.76
C LEU A 603 -37.35 -3.31 32.15
N LEU A 604 -37.02 -4.21 33.08
CA LEU A 604 -37.50 -4.21 34.48
C LEU A 604 -36.67 -3.29 35.41
N GLY A 605 -35.49 -2.86 34.98
CA GLY A 605 -34.55 -2.08 35.80
C GLY A 605 -35.09 -0.73 36.26
N GLU A 606 -35.35 -0.66 37.57
CA GLU A 606 -35.72 0.43 38.47
C GLU A 606 -36.93 1.29 38.08
N GLU A 607 -38.12 0.69 38.18
CA GLU A 607 -39.30 1.40 38.70
C GLU A 607 -39.14 1.63 40.22
N ASP A 608 -38.35 2.60 40.64
CA ASP A 608 -38.37 3.12 42.03
C ASP A 608 -37.77 4.53 42.04
N ASP A 609 -38.60 5.51 41.67
CA ASP A 609 -38.55 6.89 42.19
C ASP A 609 -39.66 7.72 41.52
N MET A 610 -40.91 7.49 41.94
CA MET A 610 -41.96 8.52 41.95
C MET A 610 -43.16 8.03 42.76
N ALA A 611 -43.29 8.59 43.98
CA ALA A 611 -44.52 8.99 44.67
C ALA A 611 -44.54 8.56 46.15
N LEU A 612 -43.93 9.38 47.01
CA LEU A 612 -44.48 9.64 48.34
C LEU A 612 -44.74 11.13 48.47
N ASP A 613 -45.94 11.50 48.01
CA ASP A 613 -46.65 12.68 48.48
C ASP A 613 -47.34 12.29 49.79
N GLU A 614 -46.84 12.77 50.92
CA GLU A 614 -47.60 12.83 52.17
C GLU A 614 -47.52 14.25 52.72
N THR A 615 -48.55 15.03 52.42
CA THR A 615 -48.97 16.17 53.21
C THR A 615 -49.49 15.70 54.57
N ALA A 616 -48.79 16.05 55.66
CA ALA A 616 -49.40 16.12 56.99
C ALA A 616 -48.76 17.24 57.81
N SER A 617 -49.59 18.22 58.11
CA SER A 617 -49.46 19.35 59.04
C SER A 617 -48.99 18.98 60.44
N GLU A 618 -48.14 19.82 61.05
CA GLU A 618 -48.30 20.32 62.43
C GLU A 618 -47.21 21.37 62.81
N GLU A 619 -47.66 22.59 63.13
CA GLU A 619 -46.99 23.57 64.02
C GLU A 619 -46.96 23.01 65.47
N PRO A 620 -46.11 23.46 66.44
CA PRO A 620 -46.05 24.88 66.84
C PRO A 620 -44.77 25.43 67.56
N THR A 621 -44.80 26.75 67.78
CA THR A 621 -44.29 27.53 68.95
C THR A 621 -42.79 27.84 69.17
N ASN A 622 -42.48 29.13 68.99
CA ASN A 622 -41.44 29.97 69.66
C ASN A 622 -41.81 30.23 71.15
N PRO A 623 -41.08 31.00 72.02
CA PRO A 623 -39.74 31.70 72.02
C PRO A 623 -38.99 31.48 73.42
N PRO A 624 -38.04 32.29 73.99
CA PRO A 624 -37.67 33.70 73.73
C PRO A 624 -36.21 34.22 73.87
N MET A 625 -36.11 35.50 73.51
CA MET A 625 -34.99 36.46 73.48
C MET A 625 -34.31 36.78 74.83
N SER A 626 -33.02 37.16 74.80
CA SER A 626 -32.41 38.39 75.40
C SER A 626 -30.89 38.39 75.09
N ALA A 627 -30.35 39.41 74.39
CA ALA A 627 -29.81 40.70 74.87
C ALA A 627 -28.33 40.63 75.36
N GLY A 628 -27.48 41.55 74.86
CA GLY A 628 -26.20 41.88 75.51
C GLY A 628 -25.05 42.23 74.57
N SER A 629 -24.66 43.50 74.60
CA SER A 629 -23.60 44.17 73.86
C SER A 629 -22.24 44.20 74.58
N GLU A 630 -21.20 44.61 73.84
CA GLU A 630 -19.96 45.28 74.28
C GLU A 630 -18.82 44.48 74.95
N GLY A 631 -17.58 44.82 74.57
CA GLY A 631 -16.37 44.47 75.34
C GLY A 631 -15.06 44.43 74.53
N GLU A 632 -14.31 45.52 74.57
CA GLU A 632 -12.98 45.79 74.00
C GLU A 632 -11.85 44.88 74.54
N GLY A 633 -10.66 44.88 73.90
CA GLY A 633 -9.42 44.57 74.66
C GLY A 633 -8.20 43.94 73.95
N VAL A 634 -7.56 44.66 73.02
CA VAL A 634 -6.12 45.05 72.99
C VAL A 634 -4.98 43.99 73.22
N ASN A 635 -3.94 44.11 72.35
CA ASN A 635 -2.52 43.68 72.42
C ASN A 635 -2.17 42.37 71.68
N GLY A 636 -1.12 42.28 70.85
CA GLY A 636 -0.07 43.24 70.47
C GLY A 636 0.99 42.52 69.61
N LEU A 637 1.57 43.27 68.67
CA LEU A 637 2.90 43.15 68.06
C LEU A 637 3.76 41.90 68.41
N THR A 638 4.25 41.17 67.41
CA THR A 638 5.65 41.22 66.90
C THR A 638 6.02 40.07 65.94
N GLN A 639 6.75 40.46 64.88
CA GLN A 639 7.88 39.74 64.25
C GLN A 639 7.66 38.47 63.38
N ASN A 640 7.78 38.67 62.06
CA ASN A 640 8.59 37.87 61.13
C ASN A 640 10.08 37.87 61.57
N PRO A 641 11.00 37.00 61.07
CA PRO A 641 10.96 36.16 59.85
C PRO A 641 11.53 34.72 60.02
N ASP A 642 11.37 33.83 59.03
CA ASP A 642 12.51 33.27 58.25
C ASP A 642 12.19 32.02 57.41
N THR A 643 12.54 32.19 56.14
CA THR A 643 13.04 31.27 55.11
C THR A 643 13.50 29.83 55.46
N LYS A 644 13.16 28.87 54.57
CA LYS A 644 14.05 27.94 53.80
C LYS A 644 13.21 26.84 53.11
N THR A 645 13.05 26.78 51.78
CA THR A 645 13.93 26.22 50.72
C THR A 645 14.60 24.86 50.98
N SER A 646 14.13 23.81 50.29
CA SER A 646 14.89 22.93 49.34
C SER A 646 14.06 21.67 49.03
N THR A 647 13.59 21.45 47.79
CA THR A 647 14.25 20.74 46.66
C THR A 647 14.93 19.41 47.00
N VAL A 648 14.40 18.33 46.41
CA VAL A 648 15.01 17.59 45.28
C VAL A 648 13.93 17.31 44.25
#